data_AF-A0A433UKL3-F1
#
_entry.id   AF-A0A433UKL3-F1
#
_cell.length_a   1.000
_cell.length_b   1.000
_cell.length_c   1.000
_cell.angle_alpha   90.00
_cell.angle_beta   90.00
_cell.angle_gamma   90.00
#
_symmetry.space_group_name_H-M   'P 1'
#
loop_
_entity.id
_entity.type
_entity.pdbx_description
1 polymer ?
#
loop_
_entity_poly.entity_id
_entity_poly.type
_entity_poly.pdbx_seq_one_letter_code
_entity_poly.pdbx_strand_id
1 'polypeptide(L)'
;MKIPPFLLCAALIFWGLQTGLWIFAIPMAIILEGSRLMQSRWDFSTDDIKRIANLCLIILLTLTVYLIIYNRSFYLVYTLLQWLPLAFFPLVAAQTYSLNENITFTTLFITFNDAKTGEESNRFSLNLAYPYFAFCILGASNANTKDIFFYIGMFILSAIALWCVRSPRFSPIIWLCLFLTAGSVGFIGQIGLHQLHLKVEDQVVSWFSDAIGQEINAFKKQTSMGEIGVLKQSNDIVFRVSSPTQNNSHLLLREATYNKYQSSLWIALNPEFTPVKPESNNTTWRLENQSDNNSMLTIYGTLNNGKGVLRLADGTFEINDLPVSEMEKNKYGTVKVSGKVNDFAYKIKFNQQFSLDSPPTADDLQIPKAEKSAINEIVNKLDIRGKSSQEILQIVDAFLLKNYSYSLQFTGKDNASTPLSTFLLKTRAGHCEYFASATTLLMRALGIPARYAVGYSVHEFSNLEKQYLVRSRHGHAWTMVYIDGNWQAFDTTPSDWTSIEDATAGKWTFISDLWSFLGFTFSSWLRNLRSSHLFKYIWWLLLPFILILVRKLAPQKGVRRVFKKQIFPETNNKYDLINQDSEFYLIEKALTELGFIRYPYESLKNWIERLKEEMPTSDFLEDLSSLIELHYRYRFDPQGIKEPERAGLKSAVQLWLDKYGNPQS
;
A
#
# COMPACT_ATOMS: atom_id res chain seq x y z
N MET A 1 -8.27 4.87 31.69
CA MET A 1 -9.13 6.08 31.63
C MET A 1 -10.52 5.67 31.17
N LYS A 2 -11.58 6.04 31.91
CA LYS A 2 -12.96 5.75 31.51
C LYS A 2 -13.34 6.64 30.31
N ILE A 3 -14.01 6.05 29.32
CA ILE A 3 -14.41 6.79 28.11
C ILE A 3 -15.46 7.83 28.49
N PRO A 4 -15.37 9.05 27.93
CA PRO A 4 -16.43 10.05 28.01
C PRO A 4 -17.82 9.48 27.72
N PRO A 5 -18.86 9.90 28.46
CA PRO A 5 -20.23 9.62 28.06
C PRO A 5 -20.54 10.11 26.66
N PHE A 6 -21.34 9.32 25.91
CA PHE A 6 -21.79 9.63 24.55
C PHE A 6 -20.73 9.72 23.43
N LEU A 7 -19.41 9.65 23.72
CA LEU A 7 -18.37 9.82 22.69
C LEU A 7 -18.41 8.73 21.60
N LEU A 8 -18.54 7.46 21.98
CA LEU A 8 -18.66 6.35 21.01
C LEU A 8 -19.95 6.43 20.21
N CYS A 9 -21.05 6.86 20.85
CA CYS A 9 -22.34 7.08 20.19
C CYS A 9 -22.20 8.17 19.12
N ALA A 10 -21.63 9.32 19.47
CA ALA A 10 -21.38 10.42 18.55
C ALA A 10 -20.44 10.00 17.39
N ALA A 11 -19.40 9.23 17.67
CA ALA A 11 -18.47 8.73 16.66
C ALA A 11 -19.12 7.76 15.67
N LEU A 12 -19.98 6.87 16.15
CA LEU A 12 -20.73 5.94 15.30
C LEU A 12 -21.76 6.65 14.42
N ILE A 13 -22.48 7.62 14.99
CA ILE A 13 -23.42 8.44 14.22
C ILE A 13 -22.67 9.23 13.15
N PHE A 14 -21.53 9.84 13.49
CA PHE A 14 -20.67 10.55 12.54
C PHE A 14 -20.15 9.61 11.43
N TRP A 15 -19.72 8.40 11.78
CA TRP A 15 -19.33 7.39 10.80
C TRP A 15 -20.49 7.02 9.88
N GLY A 16 -21.68 6.74 10.40
CA GLY A 16 -22.87 6.42 9.60
C GLY A 16 -23.29 7.56 8.66
N LEU A 17 -23.22 8.80 9.15
CA LEU A 17 -23.45 10.03 8.38
C LEU A 17 -22.53 10.12 7.16
N GLN A 18 -21.22 10.00 7.39
CA GLN A 18 -20.22 10.17 6.34
C GLN A 18 -20.25 9.02 5.33
N THR A 19 -20.46 7.79 5.81
CA THR A 19 -20.40 6.57 5.00
C THR A 19 -21.71 6.20 4.31
N GLY A 20 -22.83 6.82 4.70
CA GLY A 20 -24.16 6.40 4.26
C GLY A 20 -24.67 5.11 4.94
N LEU A 21 -23.94 4.57 5.93
CA LEU A 21 -24.27 3.31 6.62
C LEU A 21 -25.15 3.52 7.86
N TRP A 22 -26.11 4.44 7.77
CA TRP A 22 -27.03 4.82 8.85
C TRP A 22 -27.79 3.65 9.47
N ILE A 23 -28.16 2.68 8.63
CA ILE A 23 -28.92 1.49 9.05
C ILE A 23 -28.14 0.61 10.05
N PHE A 24 -26.80 0.68 10.01
CA PHE A 24 -25.93 -0.01 10.96
C PHE A 24 -25.53 0.90 12.12
N ALA A 25 -25.18 2.15 11.83
CA ALA A 25 -24.69 3.10 12.81
C ALA A 25 -25.69 3.37 13.95
N ILE A 26 -26.97 3.58 13.63
CA ILE A 26 -27.99 3.91 14.64
C ILE A 26 -28.20 2.76 15.63
N PRO A 27 -28.47 1.50 15.20
CA PRO A 27 -28.56 0.38 16.13
C PRO A 27 -27.29 0.16 16.96
N MET A 28 -26.11 0.25 16.34
CA MET A 28 -24.84 0.07 17.03
C MET A 28 -24.62 1.12 18.13
N ALA A 29 -24.96 2.37 17.86
CA ALA A 29 -24.88 3.46 18.83
C ALA A 29 -25.84 3.26 20.01
N ILE A 30 -27.08 2.83 19.74
CA ILE A 30 -28.08 2.50 20.77
C ILE A 30 -27.60 1.36 21.66
N ILE A 31 -27.02 0.31 21.08
CA ILE A 31 -26.52 -0.85 21.84
C ILE A 31 -25.38 -0.44 22.77
N LEU A 32 -24.38 0.30 22.29
CA LEU A 32 -23.24 0.68 23.13
C LEU A 32 -23.65 1.64 24.26
N GLU A 33 -24.53 2.61 23.97
CA GLU A 33 -24.96 3.57 25.00
C GLU A 33 -25.99 2.96 25.95
N GLY A 34 -26.83 2.04 25.47
CA GLY A 34 -27.78 1.27 26.27
C GLY A 34 -27.12 0.46 27.38
N SER A 35 -25.84 0.08 27.21
CA SER A 35 -25.04 -0.57 28.25
C SER A 35 -24.92 0.25 29.54
N ARG A 36 -25.12 1.57 29.50
CA ARG A 36 -25.06 2.45 30.69
C ARG A 36 -26.36 2.41 31.50
N LEU A 37 -27.49 2.21 30.82
CA LEU A 37 -28.81 2.11 31.45
C LEU A 37 -29.04 0.72 32.05
N MET A 38 -28.37 -0.30 31.53
CA MET A 38 -28.51 -1.68 31.99
C MET A 38 -27.57 -1.99 33.18
N GLN A 39 -28.16 -2.43 34.29
CA GLN A 39 -27.44 -2.90 35.48
C GLN A 39 -26.92 -4.34 35.35
N SER A 40 -27.42 -5.07 34.36
CA SER A 40 -27.04 -6.44 34.06
C SER A 40 -25.69 -6.48 33.33
N ARG A 41 -24.71 -7.17 33.90
CA ARG A 41 -23.42 -7.45 33.26
C ARG A 41 -23.27 -8.94 33.03
N TRP A 42 -22.45 -9.28 32.04
CA TRP A 42 -22.17 -10.65 31.64
C TRP A 42 -20.73 -11.00 32.05
N ASP A 43 -20.57 -12.18 32.64
CA ASP A 43 -19.23 -12.70 32.94
C ASP A 43 -18.73 -13.51 31.74
N PHE A 44 -17.96 -12.84 30.87
CA PHE A 44 -17.33 -13.49 29.72
C PHE A 44 -16.02 -14.15 30.13
N SER A 45 -15.87 -15.44 29.81
CA SER A 45 -14.58 -16.10 29.98
C SER A 45 -13.56 -15.54 28.97
N THR A 46 -12.27 -15.74 29.25
CA THR A 46 -11.18 -15.41 28.31
C THR A 46 -11.36 -16.12 26.96
N ASP A 47 -11.90 -17.35 26.97
CA ASP A 47 -12.19 -18.11 25.76
C ASP A 47 -13.36 -17.54 24.96
N ASP A 48 -14.37 -16.98 25.62
CA ASP A 48 -15.49 -16.31 24.93
C ASP A 48 -15.01 -15.05 24.21
N ILE A 49 -14.14 -14.25 24.84
CA ILE A 49 -13.53 -13.06 24.22
C ILE A 49 -12.66 -13.44 23.02
N LYS A 50 -11.85 -14.51 23.15
CA LYS A 50 -11.07 -15.08 22.03
C LYS A 50 -11.97 -15.46 20.84
N ARG A 51 -13.12 -16.11 21.09
CA ARG A 51 -14.07 -16.48 20.04
C ARG A 51 -14.68 -15.27 19.33
N ILE A 52 -15.05 -14.24 20.08
CA ILE A 52 -15.62 -13.00 19.54
C ILE A 52 -14.59 -12.24 18.71
N ALA A 53 -13.33 -12.17 19.16
CA ALA A 53 -12.23 -11.58 18.40
C ALA A 53 -12.00 -12.33 17.07
N ASN A 54 -12.01 -13.67 17.10
CA ASN A 54 -11.90 -14.50 15.89
C ASN A 54 -13.05 -14.29 14.91
N LEU A 55 -14.28 -14.11 15.41
CA LEU A 55 -15.43 -13.77 14.57
C LEU A 55 -15.20 -12.44 13.83
N CYS A 56 -14.70 -11.41 14.52
CA CYS A 56 -14.38 -10.12 13.89
C CYS A 56 -13.31 -10.26 12.79
N LEU A 57 -12.28 -11.09 13.02
CA LEU A 57 -11.25 -11.38 12.01
C LEU A 57 -11.83 -12.11 10.79
N ILE A 58 -12.73 -13.08 10.99
CA ILE A 58 -13.40 -13.80 9.90
C ILE A 58 -14.29 -12.86 9.09
N ILE A 59 -15.04 -11.98 9.75
CA ILE A 59 -15.86 -10.95 9.08
C ILE A 59 -14.97 -10.08 8.22
N LEU A 60 -13.83 -9.60 8.77
CA LEU A 60 -12.88 -8.78 8.03
C LEU A 60 -12.30 -9.54 6.83
N LEU A 61 -11.81 -10.77 7.00
CA LEU A 61 -11.25 -11.59 5.92
C LEU A 61 -12.28 -11.87 4.82
N THR A 62 -13.51 -12.18 5.20
CA THR A 62 -14.61 -12.41 4.25
C THR A 62 -14.91 -11.14 3.46
N LEU A 63 -14.94 -9.99 4.12
CA LEU A 63 -15.14 -8.70 3.48
C LEU A 63 -13.98 -8.36 2.53
N THR A 64 -12.73 -8.62 2.94
CA THR A 64 -11.56 -8.46 2.06
C THR A 64 -11.70 -9.32 0.81
N VAL A 65 -11.97 -10.61 0.98
CA VAL A 65 -12.16 -11.55 -0.14
C VAL A 65 -13.30 -11.09 -1.04
N TYR A 66 -14.42 -10.64 -0.48
CA TYR A 66 -15.53 -10.06 -1.25
C TYR A 66 -15.10 -8.87 -2.11
N LEU A 67 -14.37 -7.93 -1.52
CA LEU A 67 -13.93 -6.72 -2.20
C LEU A 67 -12.90 -7.01 -3.29
N ILE A 68 -11.95 -7.94 -3.06
CA ILE A 68 -11.03 -8.44 -4.09
C ILE A 68 -11.82 -9.04 -5.26
N ILE A 69 -12.88 -9.78 -4.96
CA ILE A 69 -13.68 -10.51 -5.94
C ILE A 69 -14.53 -9.56 -6.79
N TYR A 70 -15.25 -8.63 -6.15
CA TYR A 70 -16.29 -7.82 -6.79
C TYR A 70 -15.81 -6.46 -7.30
N ASN A 71 -14.85 -5.82 -6.61
CA ASN A 71 -14.45 -4.46 -6.95
C ASN A 71 -13.36 -4.48 -8.05
N ARG A 72 -13.56 -3.68 -9.11
CA ARG A 72 -12.66 -3.62 -10.29
C ARG A 72 -11.50 -2.63 -10.15
N SER A 73 -11.28 -2.06 -8.96
CA SER A 73 -10.43 -0.87 -8.78
C SER A 73 -9.48 -0.97 -7.58
N PHE A 74 -8.49 -0.08 -7.58
CA PHE A 74 -7.51 0.15 -6.51
C PHE A 74 -8.13 0.62 -5.18
N TYR A 75 -9.45 0.85 -5.08
CA TYR A 75 -10.10 1.34 -3.87
C TYR A 75 -10.39 0.28 -2.79
N LEU A 76 -9.71 -0.87 -2.85
CA LEU A 76 -9.93 -1.97 -1.93
C LEU A 76 -9.60 -1.58 -0.48
N VAL A 77 -8.43 -0.99 -0.26
CA VAL A 77 -7.96 -0.60 1.08
C VAL A 77 -8.91 0.44 1.67
N TYR A 78 -9.26 1.45 0.87
CA TYR A 78 -10.22 2.48 1.24
C TYR A 78 -11.57 1.88 1.64
N THR A 79 -12.16 1.05 0.78
CA THR A 79 -13.45 0.40 1.08
C THR A 79 -13.34 -0.45 2.35
N LEU A 80 -12.26 -1.20 2.54
CA LEU A 80 -12.07 -2.01 3.74
C LEU A 80 -12.00 -1.18 5.03
N LEU A 81 -11.32 -0.03 5.00
CA LEU A 81 -11.26 0.90 6.14
C LEU A 81 -12.66 1.41 6.54
N GLN A 82 -13.54 1.67 5.56
CA GLN A 82 -14.91 2.12 5.79
C GLN A 82 -15.75 1.11 6.60
N TRP A 83 -15.49 -0.19 6.45
CA TRP A 83 -16.25 -1.26 7.11
C TRP A 83 -15.65 -1.73 8.45
N LEU A 84 -14.50 -1.19 8.88
CA LEU A 84 -13.86 -1.55 10.15
C LEU A 84 -14.77 -1.40 11.38
N PRO A 85 -15.53 -0.29 11.55
CA PRO A 85 -16.42 -0.14 12.71
C PRO A 85 -17.47 -1.23 12.82
N LEU A 86 -17.97 -1.74 11.67
CA LEU A 86 -18.91 -2.85 11.65
C LEU A 86 -18.22 -4.17 12.00
N ALA A 87 -17.04 -4.42 11.43
CA ALA A 87 -16.30 -5.66 11.63
C ALA A 87 -15.90 -5.89 13.10
N PHE A 88 -15.49 -4.83 13.80
CA PHE A 88 -15.03 -4.89 15.20
C PHE A 88 -16.12 -4.58 16.24
N PHE A 89 -17.33 -4.23 15.82
CA PHE A 89 -18.45 -3.94 16.72
C PHE A 89 -18.75 -5.05 17.74
N PRO A 90 -18.82 -6.35 17.36
CA PRO A 90 -19.16 -7.41 18.31
C PRO A 90 -18.21 -7.48 19.51
N LEU A 91 -16.92 -7.24 19.27
CA LEU A 91 -15.89 -7.28 20.29
C LEU A 91 -16.02 -6.13 21.29
N VAL A 92 -16.33 -4.93 20.82
CA VAL A 92 -16.52 -3.76 21.67
C VAL A 92 -17.83 -3.86 22.45
N ALA A 93 -18.90 -4.34 21.81
CA ALA A 93 -20.15 -4.64 22.50
C ALA A 93 -19.92 -5.64 23.64
N ALA A 94 -19.18 -6.73 23.39
CA ALA A 94 -18.83 -7.70 24.43
C ALA A 94 -18.07 -7.06 25.61
N GLN A 95 -17.08 -6.20 25.35
CA GLN A 95 -16.37 -5.49 26.41
C GLN A 95 -17.30 -4.57 27.22
N THR A 96 -18.19 -3.80 26.55
CA THR A 96 -19.10 -2.87 27.26
C THR A 96 -20.11 -3.56 28.17
N TYR A 97 -20.53 -4.79 27.83
CA TYR A 97 -21.45 -5.59 28.65
C TYR A 97 -20.73 -6.56 29.61
N SER A 98 -19.40 -6.67 29.52
CA SER A 98 -18.57 -7.48 30.41
C SER A 98 -18.47 -6.90 31.82
N LEU A 99 -18.20 -7.76 32.82
CA LEU A 99 -17.78 -7.35 34.16
C LEU A 99 -16.38 -6.73 34.16
N ASN A 100 -15.49 -7.21 33.29
CA ASN A 100 -14.12 -6.73 33.18
C ASN A 100 -14.05 -5.53 32.23
N GLU A 101 -13.67 -4.36 32.74
CA GLU A 101 -13.58 -3.12 31.96
C GLU A 101 -12.40 -3.12 30.96
N ASN A 102 -11.39 -3.99 31.15
CA ASN A 102 -10.23 -4.11 30.27
C ASN A 102 -10.06 -5.54 29.74
N ILE A 103 -9.57 -5.66 28.51
CA ILE A 103 -9.25 -6.94 27.86
C ILE A 103 -7.73 -7.06 27.75
N THR A 104 -7.18 -8.23 28.10
CA THR A 104 -5.74 -8.51 27.98
C THR A 104 -5.37 -8.71 26.52
N PHE A 105 -4.31 -8.04 26.04
CA PHE A 105 -3.92 -8.10 24.63
C PHE A 105 -3.66 -9.52 24.10
N THR A 106 -3.09 -10.41 24.92
CA THR A 106 -2.84 -11.82 24.57
C THR A 106 -4.11 -12.62 24.26
N THR A 107 -5.29 -12.12 24.65
CA THR A 107 -6.58 -12.77 24.38
C THR A 107 -7.22 -12.37 23.05
N LEU A 108 -6.63 -11.44 22.29
CA LEU A 108 -7.24 -10.91 21.06
C LEU A 108 -6.91 -11.71 19.79
N PHE A 109 -5.88 -12.57 19.78
CA PHE A 109 -5.46 -13.29 18.56
C PHE A 109 -4.94 -14.72 18.84
N ILE A 110 -5.24 -15.65 17.91
CA ILE A 110 -4.89 -17.09 17.97
C ILE A 110 -3.37 -17.34 18.07
N THR A 111 -2.55 -16.41 17.60
CA THR A 111 -1.08 -16.58 17.53
C THR A 111 -0.37 -16.45 18.87
N PHE A 112 -1.01 -15.89 19.89
CA PHE A 112 -0.47 -15.84 21.25
C PHE A 112 -1.02 -17.01 22.05
N ASN A 113 -0.33 -18.14 21.98
CA ASN A 113 -0.67 -19.31 22.76
C ASN A 113 -0.25 -19.05 24.23
N ASP A 114 -1.20 -19.14 25.17
CA ASP A 114 -0.95 -19.12 26.63
C ASP A 114 -0.31 -20.46 27.08
N ALA A 115 0.74 -20.90 26.40
CA ALA A 115 1.43 -22.12 26.75
C ALA A 115 2.55 -21.83 27.76
N LYS A 116 2.22 -22.09 29.04
CA LYS A 116 3.12 -22.71 30.05
C LYS A 116 4.14 -21.88 30.85
N THR A 117 4.05 -20.56 30.99
CA THR A 117 4.93 -19.87 31.95
C THR A 117 4.13 -19.27 33.10
N GLY A 118 4.28 -19.87 34.29
CA GLY A 118 3.72 -19.40 35.56
C GLY A 118 4.39 -18.15 36.10
N GLU A 119 4.68 -17.17 35.24
CA GLU A 119 5.16 -15.86 35.65
C GLU A 119 4.04 -14.84 35.43
N GLU A 120 3.70 -14.12 36.49
CA GLU A 120 2.82 -12.93 36.50
C GLU A 120 3.47 -11.76 35.74
N SER A 121 3.91 -11.97 34.50
CA SER A 121 4.50 -10.91 33.68
C SER A 121 3.38 -9.98 33.19
N ASN A 122 3.55 -8.70 33.51
CA ASN A 122 2.73 -7.53 33.14
C ASN A 122 1.79 -7.75 31.95
N ARG A 123 0.57 -8.24 32.26
CA ARG A 123 -0.50 -8.37 31.28
C ARG A 123 -0.96 -6.97 30.87
N PHE A 124 -0.55 -6.53 29.68
CA PHE A 124 -1.00 -5.26 29.13
C PHE A 124 -2.51 -5.31 28.90
N SER A 125 -3.26 -4.60 29.75
CA SER A 125 -4.71 -4.52 29.70
C SER A 125 -5.11 -3.28 28.88
N LEU A 126 -5.88 -3.48 27.82
CA LEU A 126 -6.29 -2.43 26.89
C LEU A 126 -7.81 -2.24 26.97
N ASN A 127 -8.24 -0.97 26.93
CA ASN A 127 -9.64 -0.63 26.73
C ASN A 127 -9.90 -0.43 25.22
N LEU A 128 -10.68 -1.32 24.59
CA LEU A 128 -10.88 -1.30 23.13
C LEU A 128 -11.72 -0.13 22.63
N ALA A 129 -12.34 0.65 23.52
CA ALA A 129 -13.12 1.80 23.11
C ALA A 129 -12.29 2.89 22.40
N TYR A 130 -11.04 3.12 22.81
CA TYR A 130 -10.19 4.11 22.14
C TYR A 130 -9.73 3.64 20.74
N PRO A 131 -9.23 2.40 20.56
CA PRO A 131 -9.03 1.82 19.22
C PRO A 131 -10.29 1.84 18.36
N TYR A 132 -11.46 1.56 18.95
CA TYR A 132 -12.73 1.56 18.21
C TYR A 132 -13.17 2.95 17.78
N PHE A 133 -12.99 3.96 18.64
CA PHE A 133 -13.18 5.36 18.29
C PHE A 133 -12.29 5.76 17.11
N ALA A 134 -11.02 5.32 17.11
CA ALA A 134 -10.11 5.54 15.99
C ALA A 134 -10.59 4.84 14.71
N PHE A 135 -11.10 3.60 14.79
CA PHE A 135 -11.70 2.93 13.63
C PHE A 135 -12.92 3.67 13.08
N CYS A 136 -13.76 4.24 13.94
CA CYS A 136 -14.91 5.05 13.50
C CYS A 136 -14.45 6.29 12.71
N ILE A 137 -13.42 7.00 13.20
CA ILE A 137 -12.85 8.16 12.51
C ILE A 137 -12.18 7.76 11.20
N LEU A 138 -11.37 6.70 11.19
CA LEU A 138 -10.71 6.20 9.99
C LEU A 138 -11.74 5.79 8.93
N GLY A 139 -12.77 5.05 9.32
CA GLY A 139 -13.86 4.67 8.43
C GLY A 139 -14.64 5.87 7.89
N ALA A 140 -14.87 6.89 8.72
CA ALA A 140 -15.54 8.13 8.32
C ALA A 140 -14.69 8.97 7.36
N SER A 141 -13.37 9.05 7.60
CA SER A 141 -12.43 9.82 6.77
C SER A 141 -12.33 9.28 5.34
N ASN A 142 -12.63 8.00 5.16
CA ASN A 142 -12.55 7.35 3.87
C ASN A 142 -13.82 7.54 3.02
N ALA A 143 -14.97 7.81 3.65
CA ALA A 143 -16.19 8.04 2.92
C ALA A 143 -16.18 9.44 2.31
N ASN A 144 -15.75 9.46 1.05
CA ASN A 144 -15.36 10.64 0.31
C ASN A 144 -16.57 11.52 -0.05
N THR A 145 -17.13 12.23 0.92
CA THR A 145 -17.85 13.48 0.67
C THR A 145 -16.91 14.62 1.01
N LYS A 146 -16.45 15.34 -0.01
CA LYS A 146 -15.58 16.52 0.14
C LYS A 146 -16.40 17.71 0.65
N ASP A 147 -16.98 17.57 1.83
CA ASP A 147 -17.89 18.54 2.39
C ASP A 147 -17.34 19.11 3.70
N ILE A 148 -17.62 20.38 3.94
CA ILE A 148 -17.21 21.10 5.16
C ILE A 148 -17.79 20.42 6.42
N PHE A 149 -18.87 19.65 6.26
CA PHE A 149 -19.48 18.85 7.32
C PHE A 149 -18.53 17.82 7.94
N PHE A 150 -17.56 17.27 7.20
CA PHE A 150 -16.58 16.35 7.79
C PHE A 150 -15.73 17.07 8.86
N TYR A 151 -15.23 18.25 8.53
CA TYR A 151 -14.45 19.07 9.46
C TYR A 151 -15.28 19.49 10.67
N ILE A 152 -16.50 19.95 10.44
CA ILE A 152 -17.44 20.35 11.50
C ILE A 152 -17.70 19.16 12.44
N GLY A 153 -17.92 17.95 11.90
CA GLY A 153 -18.13 16.76 12.72
C GLY A 153 -16.90 16.36 13.53
N MET A 154 -15.71 16.41 12.93
CA MET A 154 -14.45 16.17 13.67
C MET A 154 -14.22 17.21 14.77
N PHE A 155 -14.56 18.48 14.50
CA PHE A 155 -14.49 19.56 15.48
C PHE A 155 -15.43 19.30 16.67
N ILE A 156 -16.69 18.90 16.41
CA ILE A 156 -17.65 18.54 17.46
C ILE A 156 -17.19 17.31 18.26
N LEU A 157 -16.71 16.25 17.60
CA LEU A 157 -16.21 15.05 18.29
C LEU A 157 -15.02 15.37 19.19
N SER A 158 -14.12 16.23 18.72
CA SER A 158 -12.96 16.69 19.49
C SER A 158 -13.39 17.54 20.68
N ALA A 159 -14.43 18.37 20.51
CA ALA A 159 -15.03 19.15 21.60
C ALA A 159 -15.58 18.22 22.69
N ILE A 160 -16.35 17.19 22.32
CA ILE A 160 -16.92 16.20 23.24
C ILE A 160 -15.81 15.45 23.99
N ALA A 161 -14.76 15.01 23.29
CA ALA A 161 -13.65 14.29 23.90
C ALA A 161 -12.87 15.16 24.90
N LEU A 162 -12.53 16.40 24.52
CA LEU A 162 -11.74 17.31 25.34
C LEU A 162 -12.54 17.93 26.49
N TRP A 163 -13.86 18.06 26.34
CA TRP A 163 -14.74 18.55 27.40
C TRP A 163 -14.66 17.68 28.66
N CYS A 164 -14.54 16.37 28.51
CA CYS A 164 -14.43 15.45 29.64
C CYS A 164 -13.08 15.51 30.38
N VAL A 165 -12.05 16.08 29.76
CA VAL A 165 -10.73 16.28 30.36
C VAL A 165 -10.56 17.72 30.87
N ARG A 166 -11.51 18.61 30.58
CA ARG A 166 -11.48 20.02 30.95
C ARG A 166 -11.36 20.18 32.46
N SER A 167 -10.34 20.92 32.90
CA SER A 167 -10.19 21.28 34.31
C SER A 167 -11.36 22.19 34.75
N PRO A 168 -12.01 21.90 35.88
CA PRO A 168 -13.11 22.72 36.40
C PRO A 168 -12.65 24.11 36.86
N ARG A 169 -11.34 24.34 37.01
CA ARG A 169 -10.76 25.61 37.47
C ARG A 169 -10.87 26.75 36.44
N PHE A 170 -11.01 26.44 35.15
CA PHE A 170 -11.09 27.45 34.10
C PHE A 170 -12.53 27.67 33.64
N SER A 171 -12.85 28.92 33.27
CA SER A 171 -14.18 29.27 32.75
C SER A 171 -14.50 28.48 31.47
N PRO A 172 -15.73 27.93 31.34
CA PRO A 172 -16.20 27.31 30.10
C PRO A 172 -16.06 28.20 28.87
N ILE A 173 -16.22 29.52 29.04
CA ILE A 173 -16.14 30.50 27.95
C ILE A 173 -14.72 30.58 27.40
N ILE A 174 -13.71 30.61 28.27
CA ILE A 174 -12.29 30.65 27.87
C ILE A 174 -11.93 29.38 27.11
N TRP A 175 -12.39 28.21 27.59
CA TRP A 175 -12.18 26.94 26.90
C TRP A 175 -12.82 26.96 25.51
N LEU A 176 -14.06 27.46 25.39
CA LEU A 176 -14.75 27.56 24.11
C LEU A 176 -14.02 28.51 23.14
N CYS A 177 -13.57 29.68 23.60
CA CYS A 177 -12.80 30.62 22.79
C CYS A 177 -11.48 30.00 22.30
N LEU A 178 -10.73 29.34 23.18
CA LEU A 178 -9.49 28.65 22.80
C LEU A 178 -9.75 27.52 21.80
N PHE A 179 -10.81 26.76 22.00
CA PHE A 179 -11.19 25.66 21.13
C PHE A 179 -11.61 26.15 19.74
N LEU A 180 -12.40 27.22 19.66
CA LEU A 180 -12.78 27.87 18.40
C LEU A 180 -11.55 28.40 17.64
N THR A 181 -10.64 29.10 18.34
CA THR A 181 -9.40 29.59 17.73
C THR A 181 -8.54 28.45 17.20
N ALA A 182 -8.38 27.37 17.97
CA ALA A 182 -7.65 26.18 17.54
C ALA A 182 -8.31 25.51 16.32
N GLY A 183 -9.65 25.46 16.29
CA GLY A 183 -10.42 25.00 15.12
C GLY A 183 -10.18 25.88 13.89
N SER A 184 -10.26 27.20 14.00
CA SER A 184 -10.02 28.09 12.86
C SER A 184 -8.61 27.93 12.29
N VAL A 185 -7.58 27.85 13.16
CA VAL A 185 -6.19 27.61 12.72
C VAL A 185 -6.05 26.23 12.08
N GLY A 186 -6.67 25.20 12.67
CA GLY A 186 -6.66 23.84 12.11
C GLY A 186 -7.33 23.75 10.74
N PHE A 187 -8.44 24.47 10.52
CA PHE A 187 -9.13 24.51 9.23
C PHE A 187 -8.26 25.15 8.14
N ILE A 188 -7.62 26.28 8.45
CA ILE A 188 -6.66 26.94 7.53
C ILE A 188 -5.48 26.00 7.23
N GLY A 189 -4.95 25.34 8.26
CA GLY A 189 -3.89 24.34 8.11
C GLY A 189 -4.28 23.17 7.20
N GLN A 190 -5.51 22.65 7.33
CA GLN A 190 -6.02 21.60 6.46
C GLN A 190 -6.11 22.04 5.00
N ILE A 191 -6.58 23.26 4.71
CA ILE A 191 -6.62 23.81 3.35
C ILE A 191 -5.20 23.86 2.77
N GLY A 192 -4.23 24.33 3.56
CA GLY A 192 -2.82 24.35 3.17
C GLY A 192 -2.24 22.96 2.89
N LEU A 193 -2.50 21.99 3.78
CA LEU A 193 -2.11 20.59 3.61
C LEU A 193 -2.78 19.94 2.40
N HIS A 194 -4.04 20.27 2.11
CA HIS A 194 -4.72 19.76 0.93
C HIS A 194 -4.11 20.32 -0.36
N GLN A 195 -3.80 21.62 -0.40
CA GLN A 195 -3.09 22.21 -1.54
C GLN A 195 -1.68 21.63 -1.71
N LEU A 196 -0.98 21.39 -0.61
CA LEU A 196 0.31 20.69 -0.64
C LEU A 196 0.15 19.27 -1.15
N HIS A 197 -0.84 18.53 -0.66
CA HIS A 197 -1.14 17.16 -1.10
C HIS A 197 -1.45 17.12 -2.59
N LEU A 198 -2.27 18.04 -3.12
CA LEU A 198 -2.55 18.11 -4.56
C LEU A 198 -1.29 18.42 -5.39
N LYS A 199 -0.41 19.30 -4.90
CA LYS A 199 0.87 19.58 -5.56
C LYS A 199 1.83 18.39 -5.51
N VAL A 200 1.91 17.71 -4.36
CA VAL A 200 2.71 16.50 -4.20
C VAL A 200 2.13 15.36 -5.01
N GLU A 201 0.80 15.21 -5.09
CA GLU A 201 0.14 14.21 -5.90
C GLU A 201 0.40 14.48 -7.38
N ASP A 202 0.31 15.72 -7.87
CA ASP A 202 0.66 16.05 -9.26
C ASP A 202 2.13 15.74 -9.57
N GLN A 203 3.03 16.04 -8.63
CA GLN A 203 4.46 15.80 -8.76
C GLN A 203 4.85 14.32 -8.57
N VAL A 204 4.15 13.58 -7.72
CA VAL A 204 4.35 12.14 -7.50
C VAL A 204 3.69 11.36 -8.63
N VAL A 205 2.52 11.76 -9.13
CA VAL A 205 1.87 11.18 -10.30
C VAL A 205 2.72 11.44 -11.53
N SER A 206 3.36 12.62 -11.70
CA SER A 206 4.35 12.80 -12.75
C SER A 206 5.55 11.87 -12.57
N TRP A 207 6.05 11.71 -11.34
CA TRP A 207 7.17 10.81 -11.03
C TRP A 207 6.81 9.32 -11.20
N PHE A 208 5.57 8.93 -10.88
CA PHE A 208 5.03 7.58 -11.01
C PHE A 208 4.58 7.29 -12.45
N SER A 209 4.13 8.28 -13.21
CA SER A 209 3.88 8.15 -14.65
C SER A 209 5.19 8.06 -15.43
N ASP A 210 6.24 8.71 -14.93
CA ASP A 210 7.60 8.55 -15.43
C ASP A 210 8.19 7.18 -15.02
N ALA A 211 7.75 6.59 -13.90
CA ALA A 211 8.18 5.27 -13.40
C ALA A 211 7.36 4.07 -13.93
N ILE A 212 6.06 4.20 -14.24
CA ILE A 212 5.20 3.13 -14.78
C ILE A 212 5.34 2.98 -16.31
N GLY A 213 6.37 3.60 -16.88
CA GLY A 213 6.57 3.67 -18.32
C GLY A 213 5.64 4.71 -18.89
N GLN A 214 6.21 5.83 -19.32
CA GLN A 214 5.58 6.60 -20.38
C GLN A 214 5.40 5.61 -21.54
N GLU A 215 4.18 5.11 -21.75
CA GLU A 215 3.79 4.79 -23.12
C GLU A 215 4.12 6.06 -23.90
N ILE A 216 5.03 5.94 -24.88
CA ILE A 216 5.22 6.97 -25.90
C ILE A 216 3.80 7.31 -26.29
N ASN A 217 3.31 8.50 -25.92
CA ASN A 217 1.88 8.79 -26.04
C ASN A 217 1.55 8.62 -27.52
N ALA A 218 1.03 7.48 -27.95
CA ALA A 218 0.79 7.19 -29.36
C ALA A 218 -0.47 7.95 -29.85
N PHE A 219 -1.14 8.64 -28.92
CA PHE A 219 -2.08 9.73 -29.18
C PHE A 219 -1.39 11.05 -29.60
N LYS A 220 -0.12 11.26 -29.25
CA LYS A 220 0.69 12.36 -29.79
C LYS A 220 1.04 12.01 -31.23
N LYS A 221 0.71 12.93 -32.13
CA LYS A 221 1.05 12.85 -33.57
C LYS A 221 2.56 12.91 -33.84
N GLN A 222 3.40 13.00 -32.80
CA GLN A 222 4.83 13.23 -32.88
C GLN A 222 5.61 12.50 -31.78
N THR A 223 6.82 12.06 -32.09
CA THR A 223 7.83 11.62 -31.11
C THR A 223 9.14 12.38 -31.34
N SER A 224 9.84 12.74 -30.27
CA SER A 224 11.13 13.43 -30.34
C SER A 224 12.29 12.48 -30.15
N MET A 225 13.37 12.65 -30.93
CA MET A 225 14.63 11.97 -30.62
C MET A 225 15.08 12.30 -29.19
N GLY A 226 15.31 11.26 -28.39
CA GLY A 226 15.66 11.31 -26.97
C GLY A 226 14.55 10.82 -26.03
N GLU A 227 13.29 10.73 -26.48
CA GLU A 227 12.15 10.30 -25.65
C GLU A 227 12.26 8.81 -25.29
N ILE A 228 12.66 7.94 -26.23
CA ILE A 228 12.93 6.52 -25.95
C ILE A 228 14.17 6.35 -25.05
N GLY A 229 15.16 7.24 -25.17
CA GLY A 229 16.37 7.20 -24.33
C GLY A 229 16.09 7.31 -22.83
N VAL A 230 15.00 7.97 -22.41
CA VAL A 230 14.56 8.04 -21.00
C VAL A 230 14.00 6.68 -20.55
N LEU A 231 13.22 6.00 -21.40
CA LEU A 231 12.66 4.67 -21.12
C LEU A 231 13.75 3.60 -20.96
N LYS A 232 14.90 3.77 -21.63
CA LYS A 232 16.08 2.89 -21.53
C LYS A 232 16.68 2.79 -20.12
N GLN A 233 16.33 3.69 -19.21
CA GLN A 233 16.84 3.69 -17.83
C GLN A 233 15.96 2.92 -16.83
N SER A 234 14.72 2.55 -17.21
CA SER A 234 13.80 1.81 -16.33
C SER A 234 13.86 0.30 -16.59
N ASN A 235 13.92 -0.47 -15.50
CA ASN A 235 13.89 -1.93 -15.51
C ASN A 235 12.48 -2.52 -15.27
N ASP A 236 11.45 -1.68 -15.28
CA ASP A 236 10.09 -2.11 -14.97
C ASP A 236 9.50 -2.96 -16.09
N ILE A 237 8.77 -4.01 -15.72
CA ILE A 237 8.08 -4.89 -16.68
C ILE A 237 6.79 -4.19 -17.13
N VAL A 238 6.75 -3.77 -18.40
CA VAL A 238 5.60 -3.09 -19.01
C VAL A 238 4.53 -4.11 -19.40
N PHE A 239 4.94 -5.23 -20.01
CA PHE A 239 4.03 -6.28 -20.43
C PHE A 239 4.75 -7.63 -20.58
N ARG A 240 3.97 -8.70 -20.73
CA ARG A 240 4.48 -10.06 -20.92
C ARG A 240 3.98 -10.64 -22.23
N VAL A 241 4.82 -11.46 -22.86
CA VAL A 241 4.48 -12.13 -24.12
C VAL A 241 4.64 -13.64 -23.94
N SER A 242 3.60 -14.39 -24.23
CA SER A 242 3.64 -15.85 -24.28
C SER A 242 3.56 -16.31 -25.73
N SER A 243 4.55 -17.11 -26.13
CA SER A 243 4.58 -17.76 -27.44
C SER A 243 4.42 -19.27 -27.26
N PRO A 244 3.56 -19.94 -28.05
CA PRO A 244 3.49 -21.40 -28.09
C PRO A 244 4.79 -22.03 -28.58
N THR A 245 5.57 -21.31 -29.40
CA THR A 245 6.86 -21.73 -29.94
C THR A 245 7.99 -20.89 -29.33
N GLN A 246 8.96 -21.55 -28.67
CA GLN A 246 10.07 -20.88 -27.95
C GLN A 246 11.17 -20.29 -28.87
N ASN A 247 10.91 -20.18 -30.19
CA ASN A 247 11.96 -19.90 -31.19
C ASN A 247 11.98 -18.46 -31.72
N ASN A 248 11.33 -17.52 -31.05
CA ASN A 248 11.22 -16.13 -31.50
C ASN A 248 12.27 -15.26 -30.80
N SER A 249 13.56 -15.51 -31.05
CA SER A 249 14.66 -14.84 -30.33
C SER A 249 14.70 -13.31 -30.52
N HIS A 250 14.08 -12.76 -31.57
CA HIS A 250 14.03 -11.31 -31.83
C HIS A 250 12.71 -10.92 -32.50
N LEU A 251 11.64 -10.84 -31.71
CA LEU A 251 10.35 -10.35 -32.21
C LEU A 251 10.21 -8.85 -31.92
N LEU A 252 9.83 -8.07 -32.93
CA LEU A 252 9.48 -6.66 -32.78
C LEU A 252 7.95 -6.52 -32.69
N LEU A 253 7.50 -5.83 -31.65
CA LEU A 253 6.10 -5.46 -31.48
C LEU A 253 5.95 -3.96 -31.69
N ARG A 254 5.31 -3.60 -32.80
CA ARG A 254 5.09 -2.23 -33.25
C ARG A 254 3.96 -1.58 -32.50
N GLU A 255 4.21 -0.37 -32.01
CA GLU A 255 3.21 0.47 -31.37
C GLU A 255 2.76 1.58 -32.32
N ALA A 256 3.70 2.33 -32.92
CA ALA A 256 3.39 3.43 -33.82
C ALA A 256 4.35 3.52 -35.01
N THR A 257 3.92 4.22 -36.06
CA THR A 257 4.71 4.45 -37.27
C THR A 257 4.52 5.88 -37.77
N TYR A 258 5.62 6.47 -38.23
CA TYR A 258 5.73 7.88 -38.58
C TYR A 258 6.38 8.02 -39.96
N ASN A 259 5.87 8.92 -40.79
CA ASN A 259 6.30 9.07 -42.18
C ASN A 259 6.94 10.43 -42.49
N LYS A 260 6.87 11.43 -41.60
CA LYS A 260 7.54 12.71 -41.80
C LYS A 260 8.58 12.95 -40.72
N TYR A 261 9.76 13.37 -41.14
CA TYR A 261 10.82 13.84 -40.26
C TYR A 261 10.96 15.36 -40.37
N GLN A 262 10.93 16.08 -39.25
CA GLN A 262 11.12 17.54 -39.23
C GLN A 262 11.69 17.99 -37.89
N SER A 263 12.80 18.73 -37.89
CA SER A 263 13.41 19.32 -36.69
C SER A 263 13.64 18.31 -35.56
N SER A 264 14.18 17.13 -35.88
CA SER A 264 14.39 16.03 -34.92
C SER A 264 13.12 15.41 -34.32
N LEU A 265 11.96 15.66 -34.95
CA LEU A 265 10.69 15.04 -34.64
C LEU A 265 10.25 14.11 -35.78
N TRP A 266 9.75 12.94 -35.42
CA TRP A 266 9.01 12.06 -36.31
C TRP A 266 7.51 12.28 -36.12
N ILE A 267 6.79 12.48 -37.23
CA ILE A 267 5.38 12.86 -37.26
C ILE A 267 4.62 11.92 -38.19
N ALA A 268 3.43 11.48 -37.77
CA ALA A 268 2.50 10.73 -38.62
C ALA A 268 1.56 11.73 -39.32
N LEU A 269 1.72 11.91 -40.64
CA LEU A 269 0.93 12.87 -41.42
C LEU A 269 -0.47 12.32 -41.73
N ASN A 270 -1.51 13.08 -41.35
CA ASN A 270 -2.91 12.69 -41.54
C ASN A 270 -3.17 11.23 -41.07
N PRO A 271 -2.96 10.93 -39.77
CA PRO A 271 -3.17 9.60 -39.21
C PRO A 271 -4.67 9.40 -38.95
N GLU A 272 -5.48 9.50 -40.00
CA GLU A 272 -6.91 9.27 -39.90
C GLU A 272 -7.15 7.84 -39.42
N PHE A 273 -7.93 7.72 -38.35
CA PHE A 273 -8.28 6.44 -37.76
C PHE A 273 -9.65 6.03 -38.26
N THR A 274 -9.73 4.78 -38.71
CA THR A 274 -10.95 4.15 -39.21
C THR A 274 -11.41 3.09 -38.20
N PRO A 275 -12.70 3.05 -37.85
CA PRO A 275 -13.20 2.05 -36.91
C PRO A 275 -13.13 0.65 -37.51
N VAL A 276 -12.67 -0.31 -36.70
CA VAL A 276 -12.70 -1.74 -37.01
C VAL A 276 -13.98 -2.30 -36.39
N LYS A 277 -14.73 -3.13 -37.11
CA LYS A 277 -15.93 -3.77 -36.56
C LYS A 277 -15.56 -5.08 -35.87
N PRO A 278 -16.08 -5.36 -34.67
CA PRO A 278 -15.87 -6.65 -34.03
C PRO A 278 -16.67 -7.75 -34.75
N GLU A 279 -16.22 -8.99 -34.63
CA GLU A 279 -17.01 -10.17 -35.00
C GLU A 279 -18.17 -10.38 -34.01
N SER A 280 -19.08 -11.33 -34.30
CA SER A 280 -20.30 -11.61 -33.52
C SER A 280 -20.09 -11.81 -32.01
N ASN A 281 -18.88 -12.17 -31.61
CA ASN A 281 -18.52 -12.44 -30.21
C ASN A 281 -18.08 -11.18 -29.45
N ASN A 282 -17.98 -10.01 -30.09
CA ASN A 282 -17.52 -8.73 -29.53
C ASN A 282 -16.11 -8.71 -28.92
N THR A 283 -15.34 -9.80 -29.06
CA THR A 283 -13.97 -9.95 -28.51
C THR A 283 -12.93 -10.28 -29.57
N THR A 284 -13.37 -10.66 -30.76
CA THR A 284 -12.53 -10.96 -31.92
C THR A 284 -12.62 -9.81 -32.93
N TRP A 285 -11.45 -9.35 -33.36
CA TRP A 285 -11.28 -8.22 -34.27
C TRP A 285 -10.44 -8.68 -35.46
N ARG A 286 -11.02 -8.62 -36.65
CA ARG A 286 -10.36 -9.00 -37.89
C ARG A 286 -9.87 -7.76 -38.61
N LEU A 287 -8.57 -7.69 -38.85
CA LEU A 287 -7.92 -6.55 -39.51
C LEU A 287 -7.73 -6.78 -41.01
N GLU A 288 -7.50 -8.03 -41.41
CA GLU A 288 -7.28 -8.50 -42.79
C GLU A 288 -7.81 -9.94 -42.99
N ASN A 289 -7.82 -10.40 -44.25
CA ASN A 289 -8.26 -11.76 -44.62
C ASN A 289 -7.32 -12.86 -44.08
N GLN A 290 -7.89 -14.04 -43.83
CA GLN A 290 -7.23 -15.16 -43.14
C GLN A 290 -6.09 -15.78 -43.96
N SER A 291 -5.00 -16.16 -43.28
CA SER A 291 -3.84 -16.87 -43.84
C SER A 291 -3.68 -18.25 -43.19
N ASP A 292 -3.39 -19.26 -44.02
CA ASP A 292 -3.20 -20.65 -43.59
C ASP A 292 -1.92 -20.86 -42.76
N ASN A 293 -0.85 -20.12 -43.08
CA ASN A 293 0.36 -20.05 -42.27
C ASN A 293 0.28 -18.85 -41.33
N ASN A 294 0.18 -19.09 -40.02
CA ASN A 294 0.15 -18.04 -39.01
C ASN A 294 0.95 -18.41 -37.76
N SER A 295 1.55 -17.39 -37.15
CA SER A 295 2.14 -17.48 -35.81
C SER A 295 1.18 -16.84 -34.81
N MET A 296 1.16 -17.37 -33.59
CA MET A 296 0.28 -16.89 -32.52
C MET A 296 1.09 -16.42 -31.33
N LEU A 297 0.69 -15.29 -30.75
CA LEU A 297 1.26 -14.77 -29.50
C LEU A 297 0.14 -14.30 -28.58
N THR A 298 0.34 -14.47 -27.29
CA THR A 298 -0.53 -13.87 -26.26
C THR A 298 0.21 -12.75 -25.57
N ILE A 299 -0.36 -11.56 -25.56
CA ILE A 299 0.21 -10.36 -24.94
C ILE A 299 -0.62 -10.01 -23.71
N TYR A 300 0.05 -9.85 -22.58
CA TYR A 300 -0.54 -9.47 -21.29
C TYR A 300 -0.07 -8.08 -20.90
N GLY A 301 -0.97 -7.11 -20.83
CA GLY A 301 -0.63 -5.73 -20.52
C GLY A 301 -1.75 -4.98 -19.81
N THR A 302 -1.52 -3.69 -19.57
CA THR A 302 -2.49 -2.79 -18.95
C THR A 302 -2.68 -1.52 -19.78
N LEU A 303 -3.91 -1.02 -19.88
CA LEU A 303 -4.27 0.24 -20.54
C LEU A 303 -4.47 1.30 -19.47
N ASN A 304 -3.94 2.49 -19.71
CA ASN A 304 -4.18 3.64 -18.83
C ASN A 304 -5.60 4.18 -19.07
N ASN A 305 -6.44 4.13 -18.03
CA ASN A 305 -7.85 4.55 -18.10
C ASN A 305 -8.65 3.87 -19.22
N GLY A 306 -8.30 2.60 -19.52
CA GLY A 306 -8.96 1.81 -20.54
C GLY A 306 -8.70 2.26 -21.97
N LYS A 307 -7.77 3.19 -22.22
CA LYS A 307 -7.39 3.66 -23.55
C LYS A 307 -5.91 3.41 -23.80
N GLY A 308 -5.55 3.09 -25.03
CA GLY A 308 -4.15 2.94 -25.42
C GLY A 308 -3.99 2.41 -26.83
N VAL A 309 -2.73 2.18 -27.21
CA VAL A 309 -2.36 1.62 -28.51
C VAL A 309 -1.87 0.18 -28.32
N LEU A 310 -2.30 -0.70 -29.22
CA LEU A 310 -1.90 -2.10 -29.20
C LEU A 310 -0.49 -2.26 -29.75
N ARG A 311 0.25 -3.19 -29.14
CA ARG A 311 1.61 -3.55 -29.54
C ARG A 311 1.52 -4.80 -30.40
N LEU A 312 1.61 -4.64 -31.70
CA LEU A 312 1.30 -5.71 -32.65
C LEU A 312 2.56 -6.15 -33.39
N ALA A 313 2.69 -7.46 -33.61
CA ALA A 313 3.68 -7.97 -34.54
C ALA A 313 3.31 -7.53 -35.96
N ASP A 314 4.32 -7.27 -36.80
CA ASP A 314 4.07 -6.94 -38.20
C ASP A 314 3.35 -8.08 -38.92
N GLY A 315 2.34 -7.72 -39.72
CA GLY A 315 1.45 -8.67 -40.38
C GLY A 315 0.40 -9.32 -39.48
N THR A 316 0.08 -8.70 -38.33
CA THR A 316 -1.09 -9.09 -37.54
C THR A 316 -2.38 -8.92 -38.35
N PHE A 317 -3.15 -9.98 -38.51
CA PHE A 317 -4.41 -9.95 -39.26
C PHE A 317 -5.64 -10.23 -38.38
N GLU A 318 -5.46 -10.82 -37.20
CA GLU A 318 -6.55 -11.18 -36.27
C GLU A 318 -6.13 -10.96 -34.81
N ILE A 319 -7.03 -10.35 -34.03
CA ILE A 319 -6.87 -10.13 -32.59
C ILE A 319 -8.05 -10.77 -31.86
N ASN A 320 -7.76 -11.69 -30.95
CA ASN A 320 -8.75 -12.44 -30.16
C ASN A 320 -8.69 -12.11 -28.67
N ASP A 321 -9.78 -12.44 -27.98
CA ASP A 321 -9.93 -12.32 -26.53
C ASP A 321 -9.76 -10.89 -25.98
N LEU A 322 -10.03 -9.87 -26.82
CA LEU A 322 -9.86 -8.46 -26.44
C LEU A 322 -11.22 -7.78 -26.20
N PRO A 323 -11.68 -7.64 -24.94
CA PRO A 323 -13.00 -7.09 -24.59
C PRO A 323 -12.99 -5.54 -24.54
N VAL A 324 -12.66 -4.90 -25.65
CA VAL A 324 -12.69 -3.43 -25.80
C VAL A 324 -14.02 -2.96 -26.38
N SER A 325 -14.40 -1.71 -26.11
CA SER A 325 -15.65 -1.14 -26.63
C SER A 325 -15.48 -0.62 -28.05
N GLU A 326 -14.30 -0.04 -28.34
CA GLU A 326 -13.99 0.54 -29.64
C GLU A 326 -12.55 0.17 -30.04
N MET A 327 -12.35 -0.13 -31.32
CA MET A 327 -11.04 -0.32 -31.94
C MET A 327 -11.00 0.48 -33.24
N GLU A 328 -9.91 1.21 -33.46
CA GLU A 328 -9.69 1.95 -34.69
C GLU A 328 -8.26 1.75 -35.18
N LYS A 329 -8.08 1.63 -36.51
CA LYS A 329 -6.77 1.51 -37.16
C LYS A 329 -6.48 2.70 -38.05
N ASN A 330 -5.22 3.13 -38.13
CA ASN A 330 -4.79 4.13 -39.10
C ASN A 330 -4.12 3.47 -40.32
N LYS A 331 -3.83 4.28 -41.35
CA LYS A 331 -3.15 3.85 -42.58
C LYS A 331 -1.67 3.46 -42.40
N TYR A 332 -1.09 3.65 -41.21
CA TYR A 332 0.30 3.33 -40.88
C TYR A 332 0.41 2.09 -39.97
N GLY A 333 -0.65 1.30 -39.84
CA GLY A 333 -0.66 0.08 -39.04
C GLY A 333 -0.83 0.27 -37.53
N THR A 334 -1.00 1.51 -37.05
CA THR A 334 -1.28 1.79 -35.63
C THR A 334 -2.72 1.44 -35.30
N VAL A 335 -2.93 0.66 -34.22
CA VAL A 335 -4.26 0.27 -33.74
C VAL A 335 -4.49 0.84 -32.35
N LYS A 336 -5.48 1.72 -32.21
CA LYS A 336 -5.91 2.27 -30.91
C LYS A 336 -7.17 1.57 -30.42
N VAL A 337 -7.28 1.45 -29.10
CA VAL A 337 -8.42 0.82 -28.44
C VAL A 337 -8.92 1.67 -27.28
N SER A 338 -10.23 1.57 -27.04
CA SER A 338 -10.89 2.16 -25.88
C SER A 338 -11.83 1.13 -25.24
N GLY A 339 -11.73 0.95 -23.93
CA GLY A 339 -12.46 -0.04 -23.15
C GLY A 339 -12.66 0.39 -21.69
N LYS A 340 -13.37 -0.43 -20.93
CA LYS A 340 -13.68 -0.19 -19.50
C LYS A 340 -12.74 -0.92 -18.53
N VAL A 341 -11.84 -1.75 -19.05
CA VAL A 341 -10.95 -2.60 -18.26
C VAL A 341 -9.52 -2.17 -18.55
N ASN A 342 -8.74 -1.97 -17.50
CA ASN A 342 -7.33 -1.62 -17.62
C ASN A 342 -6.49 -2.87 -17.91
N ASP A 343 -6.73 -4.00 -17.24
CA ASP A 343 -5.97 -5.22 -17.49
C ASP A 343 -6.53 -6.03 -18.65
N PHE A 344 -5.70 -6.38 -19.62
CA PHE A 344 -6.12 -7.16 -20.78
C PHE A 344 -5.08 -8.20 -21.16
N ALA A 345 -5.57 -9.32 -21.70
CA ALA A 345 -4.80 -10.35 -22.34
C ALA A 345 -5.42 -10.58 -23.70
N TYR A 346 -4.64 -10.45 -24.77
CA TYR A 346 -5.14 -10.61 -26.13
C TYR A 346 -4.21 -11.51 -26.92
N LYS A 347 -4.80 -12.27 -27.83
CA LYS A 347 -4.06 -13.16 -28.72
C LYS A 347 -4.00 -12.56 -30.10
N ILE A 348 -2.81 -12.47 -30.67
CA ILE A 348 -2.60 -12.01 -32.04
C ILE A 348 -2.25 -13.19 -32.92
N LYS A 349 -2.79 -13.21 -34.13
CA LYS A 349 -2.30 -14.05 -35.23
C LYS A 349 -1.67 -13.15 -36.28
N PHE A 350 -0.45 -13.49 -36.67
CA PHE A 350 0.32 -12.69 -37.62
C PHE A 350 1.08 -13.56 -38.63
N ASN A 351 1.33 -12.97 -39.80
CA ASN A 351 2.18 -13.53 -40.84
C ASN A 351 2.93 -12.37 -41.53
N GLN A 352 4.26 -12.45 -41.57
CA GLN A 352 5.15 -11.41 -42.11
C GLN A 352 4.93 -11.10 -43.60
N GLN A 353 4.20 -11.94 -44.32
CA GLN A 353 3.81 -11.69 -45.72
C GLN A 353 2.73 -10.62 -45.88
N PHE A 354 2.03 -10.27 -44.80
CA PHE A 354 0.97 -9.27 -44.82
C PHE A 354 1.42 -7.98 -44.15
N SER A 355 0.86 -6.86 -44.59
CA SER A 355 1.00 -5.57 -43.94
C SER A 355 -0.35 -4.90 -43.77
N LEU A 356 -0.55 -4.28 -42.61
CA LEU A 356 -1.73 -3.46 -42.30
C LEU A 356 -1.62 -2.05 -42.89
N ASP A 357 -0.44 -1.70 -43.39
CA ASP A 357 -0.08 -0.35 -43.78
C ASP A 357 -0.52 -0.06 -45.22
N SER A 358 -0.92 1.19 -45.49
CA SER A 358 -1.20 1.62 -46.85
C SER A 358 0.07 1.64 -47.71
N PRO A 359 -0.06 1.53 -49.05
CA PRO A 359 1.04 1.75 -49.98
C PRO A 359 1.80 3.07 -49.73
N PRO A 360 3.06 3.17 -50.17
CA PRO A 360 3.88 4.35 -49.97
C PRO A 360 3.31 5.59 -50.68
N THR A 361 3.58 6.73 -50.07
CA THR A 361 3.22 8.07 -50.54
C THR A 361 4.49 8.85 -50.89
N ALA A 362 4.36 10.01 -51.54
CA ALA A 362 5.52 10.86 -51.84
C ALA A 362 6.30 11.30 -50.57
N ASP A 363 5.61 11.43 -49.43
CA ASP A 363 6.23 11.76 -48.14
C ASP A 363 7.14 10.64 -47.62
N ASP A 364 6.88 9.39 -48.00
CA ASP A 364 7.70 8.22 -47.62
C ASP A 364 9.06 8.19 -48.35
N LEU A 365 9.31 9.13 -49.28
CA LEU A 365 10.59 9.36 -49.97
C LEU A 365 11.21 10.73 -49.62
N GLN A 366 10.53 11.56 -48.81
CA GLN A 366 10.97 12.92 -48.55
C GLN A 366 12.15 12.96 -47.55
N ILE A 367 13.18 13.75 -47.89
CA ILE A 367 14.32 14.07 -47.01
C ILE A 367 14.31 15.56 -46.66
N PRO A 368 14.36 15.93 -45.37
CA PRO A 368 14.40 17.34 -44.95
C PRO A 368 15.68 18.04 -45.43
N LYS A 369 15.54 19.31 -45.84
CA LYS A 369 16.65 20.11 -46.36
C LYS A 369 17.87 20.15 -45.42
N ALA A 370 17.64 20.20 -44.11
CA ALA A 370 18.70 20.25 -43.10
C ALA A 370 19.58 18.99 -43.09
N GLU A 371 19.02 17.81 -43.39
CA GLU A 371 19.76 16.53 -43.35
C GLU A 371 20.33 16.13 -44.71
N LYS A 372 19.84 16.72 -45.82
CA LYS A 372 20.23 16.32 -47.18
C LYS A 372 21.74 16.29 -47.40
N SER A 373 22.47 17.28 -46.87
CA SER A 373 23.93 17.33 -47.02
C SER A 373 24.61 16.13 -46.38
N ALA A 374 24.27 15.83 -45.12
CA ALA A 374 24.87 14.71 -44.39
C ALA A 374 24.49 13.36 -44.99
N ILE A 375 23.21 13.19 -45.37
CA ILE A 375 22.72 11.97 -46.00
C ILE A 375 23.40 11.72 -47.35
N ASN A 376 23.52 12.75 -48.20
CA ASN A 376 24.19 12.62 -49.49
C ASN A 376 25.68 12.27 -49.34
N GLU A 377 26.36 12.80 -48.30
CA GLU A 377 27.75 12.44 -48.03
C GLU A 377 27.91 10.96 -47.69
N ILE A 378 26.98 10.39 -46.92
CA ILE A 378 26.97 8.96 -46.62
C ILE A 378 26.61 8.14 -47.86
N VAL A 379 25.59 8.53 -48.61
CA VAL A 379 25.19 7.83 -49.86
C VAL A 379 26.34 7.77 -50.86
N ASN A 380 27.14 8.83 -50.99
CA ASN A 380 28.31 8.86 -51.87
C ASN A 380 29.44 7.89 -51.43
N LYS A 381 29.43 7.44 -50.17
CA LYS A 381 30.37 6.44 -49.64
C LYS A 381 29.88 4.99 -49.86
N LEU A 382 28.62 4.81 -50.29
CA LEU A 382 28.03 3.50 -50.52
C LEU A 382 28.12 3.13 -52.01
N ASP A 383 28.56 1.90 -52.31
CA ASP A 383 28.61 1.37 -53.67
C ASP A 383 27.27 0.74 -54.10
N ILE A 384 26.34 1.59 -54.55
CA ILE A 384 24.92 1.23 -54.76
C ILE A 384 24.51 1.10 -56.24
N ARG A 385 25.39 1.45 -57.18
CA ARG A 385 25.00 1.54 -58.60
C ARG A 385 24.73 0.16 -59.18
N GLY A 386 23.55 -0.03 -59.79
CA GLY A 386 23.15 -1.29 -60.40
C GLY A 386 22.78 -2.40 -59.41
N LYS A 387 22.61 -2.06 -58.13
CA LYS A 387 22.22 -3.00 -57.07
C LYS A 387 20.70 -3.10 -56.92
N SER A 388 20.22 -4.29 -56.60
CA SER A 388 18.82 -4.54 -56.22
C SER A 388 18.49 -3.92 -54.85
N SER A 389 17.19 -3.71 -54.57
CA SER A 389 16.75 -3.18 -53.27
C SER A 389 17.25 -4.00 -52.10
N GLN A 390 17.24 -5.33 -52.22
CA GLN A 390 17.74 -6.26 -51.20
C GLN A 390 19.26 -6.13 -50.99
N GLU A 391 20.05 -5.99 -52.07
CA GLU A 391 21.48 -5.73 -51.95
C GLU A 391 21.76 -4.38 -51.28
N ILE A 392 20.96 -3.35 -51.58
CA ILE A 392 21.09 -2.02 -50.96
C ILE A 392 20.88 -2.10 -49.44
N LEU A 393 19.89 -2.85 -48.97
CA LEU A 393 19.66 -3.08 -47.54
C LEU A 393 20.89 -3.70 -46.88
N GLN A 394 21.44 -4.75 -47.47
CA GLN A 394 22.63 -5.45 -46.94
C GLN A 394 23.86 -4.52 -46.89
N ILE A 395 24.05 -3.69 -47.92
CA ILE A 395 25.16 -2.72 -47.98
C ILE A 395 25.01 -1.67 -46.87
N VAL A 396 23.81 -1.13 -46.66
CA VAL A 396 23.57 -0.12 -45.62
C VAL A 396 23.72 -0.71 -44.23
N ASP A 397 23.18 -1.91 -44.00
CA ASP A 397 23.32 -2.62 -42.73
C ASP A 397 24.81 -2.88 -42.41
N ALA A 398 25.54 -3.49 -43.34
CA ALA A 398 26.96 -3.75 -43.18
C ALA A 398 27.79 -2.46 -42.98
N PHE A 399 27.42 -1.36 -43.64
CA PHE A 399 28.08 -0.07 -43.47
C PHE A 399 27.85 0.50 -42.06
N LEU A 400 26.62 0.47 -41.55
CA LEU A 400 26.30 0.98 -40.21
C LEU A 400 26.93 0.11 -39.13
N LEU A 401 26.81 -1.22 -39.23
CA LEU A 401 27.42 -2.17 -38.30
C LEU A 401 28.95 -2.04 -38.21
N LYS A 402 29.61 -1.73 -39.33
CA LYS A 402 31.08 -1.60 -39.37
C LYS A 402 31.59 -0.27 -38.83
N ASN A 403 30.86 0.83 -39.06
CA ASN A 403 31.39 2.18 -38.84
C ASN A 403 30.79 2.91 -37.63
N TYR A 404 29.75 2.36 -37.00
CA TYR A 404 29.01 2.99 -35.92
C TYR A 404 28.89 2.05 -34.72
N SER A 405 28.75 2.62 -33.52
CA SER A 405 28.60 1.87 -32.28
C SER A 405 27.33 2.25 -31.50
N TYR A 406 26.82 1.31 -30.71
CA TYR A 406 25.69 1.57 -29.83
C TYR A 406 26.15 2.31 -28.56
N SER A 407 25.47 3.38 -28.17
CA SER A 407 25.75 4.11 -26.93
C SER A 407 24.51 4.80 -26.36
N LEU A 408 24.32 4.68 -25.04
CA LEU A 408 23.29 5.40 -24.28
C LEU A 408 23.80 6.74 -23.73
N GLN A 409 25.08 7.08 -23.91
CA GLN A 409 25.66 8.34 -23.44
C GLN A 409 25.35 9.47 -24.42
N PHE A 410 24.65 10.50 -23.95
CA PHE A 410 24.36 11.69 -24.76
C PHE A 410 25.65 12.44 -25.10
N THR A 411 25.94 12.57 -26.39
CA THR A 411 26.94 13.53 -26.88
C THR A 411 26.30 14.92 -26.91
N GLY A 412 27.00 15.94 -26.38
CA GLY A 412 26.45 17.26 -26.11
C GLY A 412 25.83 17.96 -27.33
N LYS A 413 24.96 18.95 -27.09
CA LYS A 413 24.34 19.79 -28.14
C LYS A 413 25.40 20.60 -28.87
N ASP A 414 25.65 20.28 -30.13
CA ASP A 414 26.32 21.18 -31.07
C ASP A 414 25.27 22.10 -31.72
N ASN A 415 25.32 23.40 -31.45
CA ASN A 415 24.35 24.36 -31.98
C ASN A 415 24.48 24.56 -33.51
N ALA A 416 25.57 24.10 -34.12
CA ALA A 416 25.84 24.31 -35.55
C ALA A 416 25.31 23.18 -36.46
N SER A 417 24.92 22.02 -35.92
CA SER A 417 24.46 20.88 -36.71
C SER A 417 23.31 20.13 -36.03
N THR A 418 22.50 19.42 -36.82
CA THR A 418 21.41 18.61 -36.25
C THR A 418 21.99 17.43 -35.46
N PRO A 419 21.26 16.88 -34.47
CA PRO A 419 21.70 15.69 -33.74
C PRO A 419 21.98 14.50 -34.69
N LEU A 420 21.16 14.34 -35.73
CA LEU A 420 21.32 13.25 -36.69
C LEU A 420 22.54 13.44 -37.59
N SER A 421 22.81 14.65 -38.10
CA SER A 421 24.02 14.93 -38.88
C SER A 421 25.30 14.79 -38.04
N THR A 422 25.24 15.17 -36.75
CA THR A 422 26.33 14.94 -35.80
C THR A 422 26.60 13.44 -35.61
N PHE A 423 25.55 12.63 -35.45
CA PHE A 423 25.64 11.18 -35.40
C PHE A 423 26.29 10.59 -36.66
N LEU A 424 25.79 10.95 -37.84
CA LEU A 424 26.27 10.42 -39.13
C LEU A 424 27.73 10.79 -39.43
N LEU A 425 28.12 12.05 -39.18
CA LEU A 425 29.40 12.56 -39.68
C LEU A 425 30.50 12.62 -38.62
N LYS A 426 30.14 12.84 -37.34
CA LYS A 426 31.10 13.12 -36.27
C LYS A 426 31.16 12.00 -35.24
N THR A 427 30.10 11.79 -34.46
CA THR A 427 30.16 10.95 -33.26
C THR A 427 30.16 9.47 -33.58
N ARG A 428 29.39 9.05 -34.61
CA ARG A 428 29.22 7.66 -35.03
C ARG A 428 28.83 6.71 -33.89
N ALA A 429 28.24 7.24 -32.83
CA ALA A 429 27.79 6.50 -31.67
C ALA A 429 26.45 7.07 -31.19
N GLY A 430 25.47 6.19 -30.97
CA GLY A 430 24.13 6.59 -30.56
C GLY A 430 23.23 5.39 -30.25
N HIS A 431 22.02 5.65 -29.77
CA HIS A 431 21.02 4.61 -29.47
C HIS A 431 20.08 4.37 -30.67
N CYS A 432 19.14 3.43 -30.51
CA CYS A 432 18.27 2.93 -31.58
C CYS A 432 17.55 4.02 -32.40
N GLU A 433 17.13 5.13 -31.78
CA GLU A 433 16.45 6.23 -32.49
C GLU A 433 17.35 6.89 -33.55
N TYR A 434 18.65 7.02 -33.29
CA TYR A 434 19.61 7.59 -34.25
C TYR A 434 19.82 6.65 -35.44
N PHE A 435 20.00 5.35 -35.15
CA PHE A 435 20.14 4.33 -36.19
C PHE A 435 18.89 4.24 -37.06
N ALA A 436 17.71 4.09 -36.45
CA ALA A 436 16.45 4.03 -37.18
C ALA A 436 16.16 5.29 -37.99
N SER A 437 16.47 6.48 -37.46
CA SER A 437 16.29 7.74 -38.19
C SER A 437 17.26 7.88 -39.36
N ALA A 438 18.54 7.53 -39.16
CA ALA A 438 19.57 7.53 -40.19
C ALA A 438 19.18 6.57 -41.31
N THR A 439 18.83 5.33 -40.97
CA THR A 439 18.45 4.29 -41.91
C THR A 439 17.21 4.67 -42.70
N THR A 440 16.18 5.21 -42.04
CA THR A 440 14.98 5.68 -42.73
C THR A 440 15.32 6.74 -43.79
N LEU A 441 16.14 7.74 -43.45
CA LEU A 441 16.50 8.80 -44.41
C LEU A 441 17.47 8.33 -45.49
N LEU A 442 18.37 7.40 -45.18
CA LEU A 442 19.26 6.77 -46.16
C LEU A 442 18.46 5.98 -47.19
N MET A 443 17.53 5.12 -46.75
CA MET A 443 16.64 4.37 -47.65
C MET A 443 15.87 5.31 -48.60
N ARG A 444 15.34 6.42 -48.07
CA ARG A 444 14.67 7.45 -48.87
C ARG A 444 15.58 8.07 -49.93
N ALA A 445 16.84 8.34 -49.59
CA ALA A 445 17.82 8.89 -50.53
C ALA A 445 18.18 7.91 -51.64
N LEU A 446 18.07 6.61 -51.34
CA LEU A 446 18.32 5.50 -52.25
C LEU A 446 17.09 5.12 -53.08
N GLY A 447 15.99 5.88 -52.96
CA GLY A 447 14.76 5.66 -53.72
C GLY A 447 13.84 4.57 -53.15
N ILE A 448 14.14 4.04 -51.97
CA ILE A 448 13.32 3.03 -51.29
C ILE A 448 12.39 3.76 -50.31
N PRO A 449 11.05 3.68 -50.47
CA PRO A 449 10.13 4.28 -49.52
C PRO A 449 10.32 3.69 -48.12
N ALA A 450 10.45 4.56 -47.12
CA ALA A 450 10.76 4.13 -45.76
C ALA A 450 10.00 4.94 -44.70
N ARG A 451 9.62 4.31 -43.59
CA ARG A 451 8.94 4.90 -42.43
C ARG A 451 9.70 4.58 -41.14
N TYR A 452 9.55 5.45 -40.15
CA TYR A 452 10.12 5.26 -38.82
C TYR A 452 9.09 4.57 -37.91
N ALA A 453 9.45 3.46 -37.29
CA ALA A 453 8.59 2.70 -36.39
C ALA A 453 9.16 2.68 -34.97
N VAL A 454 8.26 2.67 -33.99
CA VAL A 454 8.59 2.52 -32.57
C VAL A 454 7.73 1.44 -31.93
N GLY A 455 8.27 0.82 -30.91
CA GLY A 455 7.58 -0.21 -30.14
C GLY A 455 8.54 -0.87 -29.18
N TYR A 456 8.51 -2.20 -29.11
CA TYR A 456 9.34 -2.97 -28.18
C TYR A 456 9.99 -4.18 -28.85
N SER A 457 11.21 -4.47 -28.44
CA SER A 457 11.90 -5.71 -28.78
C SER A 457 11.65 -6.77 -27.71
N VAL A 458 11.25 -7.96 -28.14
CA VAL A 458 10.96 -9.11 -27.26
C VAL A 458 12.10 -10.10 -27.34
N HIS A 459 12.95 -10.12 -26.31
CA HIS A 459 14.15 -10.97 -26.26
C HIS A 459 14.45 -11.55 -24.87
N GLU A 460 14.05 -10.89 -23.77
CA GLU A 460 14.29 -11.40 -22.40
C GLU A 460 13.31 -12.53 -22.05
N PHE A 461 13.79 -13.78 -22.02
CA PHE A 461 12.97 -14.94 -21.65
C PHE A 461 13.10 -15.28 -20.17
N SER A 462 11.97 -15.32 -19.45
CA SER A 462 11.93 -15.78 -18.06
C SER A 462 11.72 -17.29 -17.99
N ASN A 463 12.74 -18.00 -17.50
CA ASN A 463 12.65 -19.43 -17.26
C ASN A 463 11.64 -19.81 -16.17
N LEU A 464 11.39 -18.90 -15.21
CA LEU A 464 10.42 -19.06 -14.13
C LEU A 464 8.98 -18.95 -14.67
N GLU A 465 8.72 -17.93 -15.49
CA GLU A 465 7.38 -17.63 -15.99
C GLU A 465 7.03 -18.39 -17.29
N LYS A 466 8.04 -18.94 -17.99
CA LYS A 466 7.91 -19.52 -19.35
C LYS A 466 7.31 -18.52 -20.34
N GLN A 467 7.66 -17.25 -20.18
CA GLN A 467 7.18 -16.12 -20.96
C GLN A 467 8.33 -15.14 -21.19
N TYR A 468 8.20 -14.31 -22.23
CA TYR A 468 9.09 -13.18 -22.43
C TYR A 468 8.65 -11.99 -21.58
N LEU A 469 9.61 -11.39 -20.89
CA LEU A 469 9.40 -10.17 -20.11
C LEU A 469 9.76 -8.98 -21.00
N VAL A 470 8.81 -8.07 -21.17
CA VAL A 470 9.06 -6.84 -21.93
C VAL A 470 9.10 -5.67 -20.97
N ARG A 471 10.26 -5.05 -20.89
CA ARG A 471 10.55 -3.96 -19.95
C ARG A 471 10.57 -2.61 -20.64
N SER A 472 10.51 -1.55 -19.85
CA SER A 472 10.62 -0.18 -20.35
C SER A 472 11.89 0.01 -21.17
N ARG A 473 13.03 -0.53 -20.71
CA ARG A 473 14.28 -0.50 -21.45
C ARG A 473 14.26 -1.24 -22.79
N HIS A 474 13.33 -2.17 -23.01
CA HIS A 474 13.22 -2.87 -24.30
C HIS A 474 12.50 -2.05 -25.37
N GLY A 475 12.08 -0.81 -25.06
CA GLY A 475 11.54 0.12 -26.05
C GLY A 475 12.53 0.31 -27.20
N HIS A 476 12.10 0.16 -28.44
CA HIS A 476 12.98 0.09 -29.60
C HIS A 476 12.43 0.88 -30.78
N ALA A 477 13.33 1.35 -31.64
CA ALA A 477 13.00 2.04 -32.87
C ALA A 477 13.69 1.37 -34.05
N TRP A 478 12.99 1.24 -35.18
CA TRP A 478 13.51 0.63 -36.41
C TRP A 478 12.91 1.30 -37.66
N THR A 479 13.42 0.91 -38.83
CA THR A 479 12.91 1.39 -40.12
C THR A 479 11.94 0.37 -40.70
N MET A 480 10.83 0.81 -41.28
CA MET A 480 10.00 0.00 -42.17
C MET A 480 10.31 0.40 -43.61
N VAL A 481 10.68 -0.55 -44.46
CA VAL A 481 10.98 -0.31 -45.88
C VAL A 481 9.95 -0.98 -46.79
N TYR A 482 9.63 -0.35 -47.91
CA TYR A 482 8.69 -0.90 -48.88
C TYR A 482 9.43 -1.56 -50.04
N ILE A 483 9.36 -2.90 -50.10
CA ILE A 483 10.04 -3.73 -51.10
C ILE A 483 9.07 -4.81 -51.58
N ASP A 484 9.04 -5.04 -52.89
CA ASP A 484 8.22 -6.08 -53.53
C ASP A 484 6.73 -6.04 -53.15
N GLY A 485 6.18 -4.83 -52.99
CA GLY A 485 4.77 -4.63 -52.69
C GLY A 485 4.42 -4.71 -51.20
N ASN A 486 5.39 -4.97 -50.31
CA ASN A 486 5.15 -5.16 -48.88
C ASN A 486 6.05 -4.27 -48.00
N TRP A 487 5.54 -3.88 -46.84
CA TRP A 487 6.33 -3.21 -45.80
C TRP A 487 7.07 -4.25 -44.96
N GLN A 488 8.37 -4.08 -44.80
CA GLN A 488 9.25 -5.00 -44.08
C GLN A 488 10.03 -4.26 -43.01
N ALA A 489 10.16 -4.85 -41.83
CA ALA A 489 11.00 -4.30 -40.77
C ALA A 489 12.48 -4.44 -41.14
N PHE A 490 13.22 -3.34 -40.99
CA PHE A 490 14.65 -3.24 -41.25
C PHE A 490 15.30 -2.50 -40.08
N ASP A 491 16.03 -3.27 -39.26
CA ASP A 491 16.73 -2.77 -38.09
C ASP A 491 18.24 -2.90 -38.31
N THR A 492 18.93 -1.76 -38.29
CA THR A 492 20.38 -1.64 -38.48
C THR A 492 21.11 -1.35 -37.17
N THR A 493 20.43 -1.54 -36.03
CA THR A 493 21.02 -1.32 -34.71
C THR A 493 22.01 -2.46 -34.38
N PRO A 494 23.26 -2.16 -33.95
CA PRO A 494 24.28 -3.18 -33.66
C PRO A 494 23.82 -4.25 -32.67
N SER A 495 23.99 -5.53 -33.01
CA SER A 495 23.39 -6.67 -32.27
C SER A 495 23.81 -6.84 -30.81
N ASP A 496 24.89 -6.16 -30.38
CA ASP A 496 25.34 -6.09 -29.00
C ASP A 496 24.48 -5.16 -28.11
N TRP A 497 23.56 -4.38 -28.69
CA TRP A 497 22.72 -3.42 -27.97
C TRP A 497 21.95 -4.03 -26.79
N THR A 498 21.43 -5.25 -26.94
CA THR A 498 20.68 -5.96 -25.88
C THR A 498 21.56 -6.23 -24.66
N SER A 499 22.80 -6.69 -24.89
CA SER A 499 23.76 -6.97 -23.84
C SER A 499 24.20 -5.72 -23.07
N ILE A 500 24.32 -4.59 -23.77
CA ILE A 500 24.67 -3.29 -23.17
C ILE A 500 23.53 -2.80 -22.28
N GLU A 501 22.29 -2.94 -22.73
CA GLU A 501 21.10 -2.56 -21.95
C GLU A 501 20.90 -3.46 -20.72
N ASP A 502 21.07 -4.78 -20.89
CA ASP A 502 20.95 -5.75 -19.80
C ASP A 502 22.06 -5.62 -18.75
N ALA A 503 23.27 -5.21 -19.13
CA ALA A 503 24.36 -4.93 -18.19
C ALA A 503 24.04 -3.78 -17.22
N THR A 504 23.05 -2.94 -17.57
CA THR A 504 22.59 -1.81 -16.75
C THR A 504 21.55 -2.24 -15.70
N ALA A 505 21.14 -3.52 -15.69
CA ALA A 505 20.16 -4.04 -14.74
C ALA A 505 20.70 -4.05 -13.29
N GLY A 506 19.94 -3.45 -12.37
CA GLY A 506 20.34 -3.35 -10.96
C GLY A 506 20.28 -4.70 -10.23
N LYS A 507 21.11 -4.90 -9.20
CA LYS A 507 21.18 -6.16 -8.43
C LYS A 507 19.88 -6.56 -7.71
N TRP A 508 18.94 -5.64 -7.53
CA TRP A 508 17.66 -5.87 -6.84
C TRP A 508 16.50 -6.25 -7.78
N THR A 509 16.73 -6.31 -9.10
CA THR A 509 15.70 -6.65 -10.11
C THR A 509 15.04 -8.00 -9.86
N PHE A 510 15.80 -8.98 -9.36
CA PHE A 510 15.24 -10.30 -9.02
C PHE A 510 14.07 -10.24 -8.02
N ILE A 511 14.16 -9.35 -7.00
CA ILE A 511 13.09 -9.23 -6.00
C ILE A 511 11.87 -8.54 -6.61
N SER A 512 12.07 -7.47 -7.38
CA SER A 512 10.95 -6.80 -8.08
C SER A 512 10.27 -7.73 -9.09
N ASP A 513 11.03 -8.56 -9.79
CA ASP A 513 10.51 -9.54 -10.75
C ASP A 513 9.70 -10.62 -10.05
N LEU A 514 10.16 -11.12 -8.90
CA LEU A 514 9.40 -12.08 -8.09
C LEU A 514 8.05 -11.49 -7.62
N TRP A 515 8.04 -10.24 -7.16
CA TRP A 515 6.80 -9.56 -6.80
C TRP A 515 5.88 -9.32 -8.00
N SER A 516 6.47 -8.94 -9.14
CA SER A 516 5.73 -8.78 -10.40
C SER A 516 5.12 -10.10 -10.86
N PHE A 517 5.84 -11.21 -10.73
CA PHE A 517 5.35 -12.56 -11.01
C PHE A 517 4.21 -12.96 -10.07
N LEU A 518 4.37 -12.75 -8.76
CA LEU A 518 3.30 -13.04 -7.78
C LEU A 518 2.04 -12.21 -8.05
N GLY A 519 2.21 -10.91 -8.36
CA GLY A 519 1.10 -10.05 -8.76
C GLY A 519 0.44 -10.51 -10.07
N PHE A 520 1.25 -10.87 -11.08
CA PHE A 520 0.77 -11.36 -12.37
C PHE A 520 0.01 -12.68 -12.24
N THR A 521 0.55 -13.65 -11.50
CA THR A 521 -0.10 -14.95 -11.25
C THR A 521 -1.40 -14.78 -10.49
N PHE A 522 -1.43 -13.95 -9.45
CA PHE A 522 -2.64 -13.63 -8.72
C PHE A 522 -3.69 -12.94 -9.62
N SER A 523 -3.27 -11.96 -10.42
CA SER A 523 -4.17 -11.26 -11.35
C SER A 523 -4.74 -12.22 -12.41
N SER A 524 -3.93 -13.14 -12.93
CA SER A 524 -4.33 -14.14 -13.93
C SER A 524 -5.31 -15.13 -13.33
N TRP A 525 -5.04 -15.64 -12.13
CA TRP A 525 -5.95 -16.49 -11.38
C TRP A 525 -7.28 -15.79 -11.12
N LEU A 526 -7.24 -14.53 -10.66
CA LEU A 526 -8.44 -13.74 -10.38
C LEU A 526 -9.26 -13.46 -11.65
N ARG A 527 -8.61 -13.15 -12.79
CA ARG A 527 -9.27 -13.00 -14.10
C ARG A 527 -10.00 -14.28 -14.50
N ASN A 528 -9.33 -15.42 -14.42
CA ASN A 528 -9.91 -16.71 -14.77
C ASN A 528 -11.09 -17.08 -13.83
N LEU A 529 -10.93 -16.81 -12.54
CA LEU A 529 -11.98 -17.03 -11.55
C LEU A 529 -13.22 -16.17 -11.85
N ARG A 530 -13.03 -14.87 -12.16
CA ARG A 530 -14.10 -13.93 -12.50
C ARG A 530 -14.80 -14.27 -13.82
N SER A 531 -14.11 -14.83 -14.81
CA SER A 531 -14.71 -15.26 -16.08
C SER A 531 -15.49 -16.58 -15.97
N SER A 532 -15.28 -17.36 -14.90
CA SER A 532 -15.95 -18.65 -14.74
C SER A 532 -17.43 -18.53 -14.35
N HIS A 533 -18.30 -19.38 -14.90
CA HIS A 533 -19.71 -19.47 -14.50
C HIS A 533 -19.89 -19.84 -13.01
N LEU A 534 -18.91 -20.54 -12.42
CA LEU A 534 -18.87 -20.94 -11.02
C LEU A 534 -18.81 -19.74 -10.05
N PHE A 535 -18.34 -18.59 -10.52
CA PHE A 535 -18.23 -17.37 -9.74
C PHE A 535 -19.57 -16.91 -9.13
N LYS A 536 -20.68 -17.11 -9.87
CA LYS A 536 -22.03 -16.79 -9.38
C LYS A 536 -22.40 -17.59 -8.12
N TYR A 537 -21.82 -18.78 -7.97
CA TYR A 537 -22.14 -19.72 -6.89
C TYR A 537 -21.18 -19.65 -5.70
N ILE A 538 -20.12 -18.83 -5.76
CA ILE A 538 -19.16 -18.71 -4.66
C ILE A 538 -19.83 -18.20 -3.37
N TRP A 539 -20.88 -17.38 -3.52
CA TRP A 539 -21.73 -16.92 -2.41
C TRP A 539 -22.46 -18.05 -1.70
N TRP A 540 -22.90 -19.07 -2.45
CA TRP A 540 -23.59 -20.23 -1.89
C TRP A 540 -22.67 -21.15 -1.10
N LEU A 541 -21.34 -21.04 -1.27
CA LEU A 541 -20.33 -21.73 -0.45
C LEU A 541 -19.85 -20.88 0.73
N LEU A 542 -19.70 -19.56 0.53
CA LEU A 542 -19.27 -18.64 1.59
C LEU A 542 -20.33 -18.49 2.68
N LEU A 543 -21.62 -18.39 2.34
CA LEU A 543 -22.72 -18.25 3.31
C LEU A 543 -22.79 -19.40 4.33
N PRO A 544 -22.83 -20.69 3.93
CA PRO A 544 -22.84 -21.79 4.88
C PRO A 544 -21.52 -21.91 5.64
N PHE A 545 -20.38 -21.60 5.01
CA PHE A 545 -19.08 -21.59 5.69
C PHE A 545 -19.02 -20.54 6.81
N ILE A 546 -19.52 -19.33 6.55
CA ILE A 546 -19.66 -18.27 7.56
C ILE A 546 -20.65 -18.70 8.65
N LEU A 547 -21.80 -19.29 8.29
CA LEU A 547 -22.78 -19.78 9.27
C LEU A 547 -22.22 -20.90 10.16
N ILE A 548 -21.41 -21.81 9.60
CA ILE A 548 -20.72 -22.86 10.35
C ILE A 548 -19.68 -22.26 11.29
N LEU A 549 -18.89 -21.29 10.82
CA LEU A 549 -17.92 -20.56 11.65
C LEU A 549 -18.60 -19.79 12.78
N VAL A 550 -19.66 -19.04 12.48
CA VAL A 550 -20.47 -18.32 13.47
C VAL A 550 -21.05 -19.28 14.50
N ARG A 551 -21.60 -20.42 14.08
CA ARG A 551 -22.16 -21.43 14.98
C ARG A 551 -21.09 -22.11 15.85
N LYS A 552 -19.90 -22.37 15.30
CA LYS A 552 -18.76 -22.95 16.03
C LYS A 552 -18.16 -21.95 17.04
N LEU A 553 -18.30 -20.65 16.77
CA LEU A 553 -17.83 -19.56 17.62
C LEU A 553 -18.91 -19.04 18.59
N ALA A 554 -20.17 -19.46 18.45
CA ALA A 554 -21.23 -19.15 19.39
C ALA A 554 -20.93 -19.76 20.79
N PRO A 555 -21.27 -19.07 21.88
CA PRO A 555 -20.95 -19.52 23.23
C PRO A 555 -21.64 -20.86 23.52
N GLN A 556 -20.85 -21.87 23.90
CA GLN A 556 -21.35 -23.24 24.06
C GLN A 556 -21.81 -23.59 25.48
N LYS A 557 -21.58 -22.76 26.50
CA LYS A 557 -22.15 -22.94 27.85
C LYS A 557 -22.36 -21.59 28.53
N GLY A 558 -23.40 -21.52 29.37
CA GLY A 558 -24.08 -20.30 29.79
C GLY A 558 -23.18 -19.20 30.37
N VAL A 559 -23.12 -18.09 29.64
CA VAL A 559 -22.68 -16.79 30.14
C VAL A 559 -23.55 -16.45 31.36
N ARG A 560 -22.94 -16.43 32.55
CA ARG A 560 -23.69 -16.13 33.79
C ARG A 560 -24.01 -14.64 33.80
N ARG A 561 -25.30 -14.32 33.92
CA ARG A 561 -25.79 -12.96 34.11
C ARG A 561 -25.59 -12.57 35.57
N VAL A 562 -24.75 -11.59 35.84
CA VAL A 562 -24.49 -11.10 37.20
C VAL A 562 -25.08 -9.70 37.34
N PHE A 563 -25.92 -9.51 38.36
CA PHE A 563 -26.37 -8.18 38.76
C PHE A 563 -25.28 -7.52 39.59
N LYS A 564 -24.93 -6.26 39.26
CA LYS A 564 -23.94 -5.46 39.99
C LYS A 564 -24.47 -5.12 41.39
N LYS A 565 -24.43 -6.07 42.33
CA LYS A 565 -24.57 -5.79 43.76
C LYS A 565 -23.30 -5.04 44.18
N GLN A 566 -23.43 -3.94 44.93
CA GLN A 566 -22.33 -3.09 45.38
C GLN A 566 -21.13 -3.92 45.87
N ILE A 567 -20.12 -4.04 45.02
CA ILE A 567 -18.78 -4.43 45.44
C ILE A 567 -18.22 -3.15 46.05
N PHE A 568 -18.23 -3.06 47.37
CA PHE A 568 -17.36 -2.11 48.07
C PHE A 568 -15.94 -2.43 47.59
N PRO A 569 -15.17 -1.43 47.11
CA PRO A 569 -13.82 -1.70 46.65
C PRO A 569 -13.05 -2.32 47.81
N GLU A 570 -12.48 -3.50 47.58
CA GLU A 570 -11.36 -3.97 48.38
C GLU A 570 -10.38 -2.79 48.44
N THR A 571 -10.13 -2.32 49.65
CA THR A 571 -9.14 -1.29 49.91
C THR A 571 -7.82 -1.82 49.39
N ASN A 572 -7.43 -1.37 48.20
CA ASN A 572 -6.07 -1.52 47.69
C ASN A 572 -5.13 -1.14 48.82
N ASN A 573 -4.37 -2.12 49.32
CA ASN A 573 -3.27 -1.92 50.27
C ASN A 573 -2.20 -1.05 49.61
N LYS A 574 -2.46 0.26 49.60
CA LYS A 574 -1.51 1.31 49.24
C LYS A 574 -0.78 1.85 50.48
N TYR A 575 -0.95 1.20 51.63
CA TYR A 575 -0.30 1.57 52.89
C TYR A 575 1.12 0.99 53.05
N ASP A 576 1.54 0.04 52.20
CA ASP A 576 2.85 -0.63 52.36
C ASP A 576 4.07 0.20 51.94
N LEU A 577 3.90 1.38 51.33
CA LEU A 577 5.03 2.21 50.87
C LEU A 577 5.37 3.39 51.81
N ILE A 578 4.70 3.55 52.96
CA ILE A 578 4.91 4.67 53.90
C ILE A 578 5.43 4.22 55.28
N ASN A 579 5.47 2.92 55.56
CA ASN A 579 5.68 2.36 56.92
C ASN A 579 7.12 1.89 57.25
N GLN A 580 8.17 2.43 56.62
CA GLN A 580 9.57 2.00 56.88
C GLN A 580 10.51 3.11 57.37
N ASP A 581 10.00 4.28 57.75
CA ASP A 581 10.89 5.42 58.07
C ASP A 581 11.54 5.33 59.46
N SER A 582 11.01 4.50 60.36
CA SER A 582 11.50 4.34 61.74
C SER A 582 11.68 2.87 62.12
N GLU A 583 12.80 2.58 62.77
CA GLU A 583 13.18 1.25 63.24
C GLU A 583 12.21 0.69 64.29
N PHE A 584 11.40 1.53 64.95
CA PHE A 584 10.38 1.09 65.91
C PHE A 584 9.36 0.11 65.32
N TYR A 585 9.10 0.17 64.00
CA TYR A 585 8.20 -0.78 63.34
C TYR A 585 8.72 -2.24 63.36
N LEU A 586 10.02 -2.44 63.61
CA LEU A 586 10.58 -3.78 63.82
C LEU A 586 10.11 -4.38 65.16
N ILE A 587 9.92 -3.54 66.19
CA ILE A 587 9.33 -3.93 67.47
C ILE A 587 7.85 -4.26 67.30
N GLU A 588 7.10 -3.44 66.55
CA GLU A 588 5.69 -3.74 66.24
C GLU A 588 5.56 -5.11 65.54
N LYS A 589 6.45 -5.39 64.58
CA LYS A 589 6.49 -6.68 63.90
C LYS A 589 6.82 -7.83 64.85
N ALA A 590 7.85 -7.69 65.69
CA ALA A 590 8.25 -8.72 66.65
C ALA A 590 7.13 -9.02 67.68
N LEU A 591 6.46 -7.98 68.20
CA LEU A 591 5.32 -8.14 69.10
C LEU A 591 4.12 -8.80 68.41
N THR A 592 3.87 -8.48 67.14
CA THR A 592 2.83 -9.11 66.34
C THR A 592 3.12 -10.60 66.11
N GLU A 593 4.38 -10.97 65.87
CA GLU A 593 4.83 -12.36 65.76
C GLU A 593 4.69 -13.13 67.09
N LEU A 594 4.83 -12.44 68.23
CA LEU A 594 4.56 -12.98 69.57
C LEU A 594 3.06 -13.06 69.93
N GLY A 595 2.16 -12.66 69.02
CA GLY A 595 0.71 -12.75 69.19
C GLY A 595 0.05 -11.49 69.75
N PHE A 596 0.80 -10.41 69.98
CA PHE A 596 0.26 -9.11 70.39
C PHE A 596 -0.08 -8.29 69.14
N ILE A 597 -1.36 -8.26 68.77
CA ILE A 597 -1.81 -7.58 67.55
C ILE A 597 -2.33 -6.17 67.88
N ARG A 598 -1.90 -5.18 67.10
CA ARG A 598 -2.45 -3.81 67.13
C ARG A 598 -3.70 -3.71 66.28
N TYR A 599 -4.76 -3.08 66.80
CA TYR A 599 -5.97 -2.83 66.00
C TYR A 599 -5.78 -1.65 65.03
N PRO A 600 -6.44 -1.65 63.85
CA PRO A 600 -6.26 -0.60 62.84
C PRO A 600 -6.66 0.82 63.30
N TYR A 601 -7.49 0.93 64.33
CA TYR A 601 -7.97 2.20 64.89
C TYR A 601 -7.15 2.66 66.12
N GLU A 602 -6.15 1.89 66.52
CA GLU A 602 -5.38 2.13 67.74
C GLU A 602 -4.02 2.77 67.40
N SER A 603 -3.66 3.84 68.13
CA SER A 603 -2.34 4.45 68.01
C SER A 603 -1.27 3.53 68.63
N LEU A 604 -0.01 3.63 68.21
CA LEU A 604 1.08 2.84 68.81
C LEU A 604 1.18 3.10 70.32
N LYS A 605 0.92 4.34 70.78
CA LYS A 605 0.96 4.69 72.20
C LYS A 605 -0.16 4.01 72.98
N ASN A 606 -1.38 4.09 72.47
CA ASN A 606 -2.55 3.48 73.12
C ASN A 606 -2.42 1.94 73.12
N TRP A 607 -1.84 1.38 72.06
CA TRP A 607 -1.57 -0.05 71.97
C TRP A 607 -0.60 -0.53 73.06
N ILE A 608 0.49 0.20 73.30
CA ILE A 608 1.45 -0.14 74.36
C ILE A 608 0.85 0.08 75.76
N GLU A 609 0.05 1.13 75.95
CA GLU A 609 -0.66 1.35 77.21
C GLU A 609 -1.66 0.22 77.50
N ARG A 610 -2.40 -0.25 76.48
CA ARG A 610 -3.27 -1.42 76.60
C ARG A 610 -2.49 -2.69 76.94
N LEU A 611 -1.34 -2.93 76.30
CA LEU A 611 -0.48 -4.08 76.62
C LEU A 611 0.04 -4.03 78.07
N LYS A 612 0.31 -2.83 78.61
CA LYS A 612 0.71 -2.65 80.02
C LYS A 612 -0.42 -2.93 81.00
N GLU A 613 -1.66 -2.59 80.64
CA GLU A 613 -2.85 -2.92 81.43
C GLU A 613 -3.15 -4.42 81.41
N GLU A 614 -2.95 -5.08 80.26
CA GLU A 614 -3.13 -6.53 80.09
C GLU A 614 -2.01 -7.36 80.77
N MET A 615 -0.78 -6.81 80.87
CA MET A 615 0.37 -7.46 81.53
C MET A 615 1.21 -6.49 82.40
N PRO A 616 0.85 -6.30 83.68
CA PRO A 616 1.52 -5.31 84.54
C PRO A 616 2.95 -5.67 84.98
N THR A 617 3.35 -6.94 84.90
CA THR A 617 4.61 -7.47 85.47
C THR A 617 5.68 -7.81 84.44
N SER A 618 5.56 -7.32 83.20
CA SER A 618 6.52 -7.64 82.13
C SER A 618 7.55 -6.52 81.94
N ASP A 619 8.80 -6.78 82.34
CA ASP A 619 9.94 -5.85 82.24
C ASP A 619 10.16 -5.29 80.82
N PHE A 620 9.78 -6.02 79.77
CA PHE A 620 10.00 -5.57 78.38
C PHE A 620 9.07 -4.42 77.94
N LEU A 621 7.97 -4.17 78.64
CA LEU A 621 7.01 -3.09 78.30
C LEU A 621 7.42 -1.73 78.89
N GLU A 622 8.23 -1.73 79.95
CA GLU A 622 8.67 -0.49 80.60
C GLU A 622 9.65 0.28 79.69
N ASP A 623 10.57 -0.44 79.07
CA ASP A 623 11.56 0.07 78.10
C ASP A 623 10.92 0.67 76.84
N LEU A 624 9.73 0.21 76.44
CA LEU A 624 9.05 0.65 75.21
C LEU A 624 8.47 2.06 75.28
N SER A 625 8.20 2.58 76.48
CA SER A 625 7.57 3.89 76.64
C SER A 625 8.50 5.07 76.32
N SER A 626 9.80 4.91 76.56
CA SER A 626 10.79 5.91 76.16
C SER A 626 11.08 5.85 74.64
N LEU A 627 11.08 4.65 74.06
CA LEU A 627 11.30 4.42 72.63
C LEU A 627 10.16 4.95 71.77
N ILE A 628 8.92 4.79 72.22
CA ILE A 628 7.77 5.29 71.47
C ILE A 628 7.72 6.82 71.46
N GLU A 629 8.12 7.48 72.54
CA GLU A 629 8.20 8.95 72.57
C GLU A 629 9.22 9.48 71.57
N LEU A 630 10.39 8.84 71.47
CA LEU A 630 11.41 9.14 70.47
C LEU A 630 10.93 8.85 69.04
N HIS A 631 10.19 7.75 68.82
CA HIS A 631 9.56 7.45 67.53
C HIS A 631 8.55 8.53 67.11
N TYR A 632 7.70 8.97 68.03
CA TYR A 632 6.70 10.00 67.74
C TYR A 632 7.35 11.36 67.47
N ARG A 633 8.39 11.74 68.22
CA ARG A 633 9.16 12.97 67.95
C ARG A 633 9.84 12.91 66.59
N TYR A 634 10.45 11.79 66.22
CA TYR A 634 11.06 11.63 64.90
C TYR A 634 10.04 11.76 63.76
N ARG A 635 8.83 11.22 63.93
CA ARG A 635 7.86 11.15 62.83
C ARG A 635 6.91 12.34 62.73
N PHE A 636 6.55 12.93 63.86
CA PHE A 636 5.45 13.89 63.94
C PHE A 636 5.85 15.26 64.50
N ASP A 637 7.06 15.44 65.04
CA ASP A 637 7.56 16.75 65.46
C ASP A 637 8.06 17.54 64.22
N PRO A 638 7.58 18.77 63.96
CA PRO A 638 8.07 19.62 62.87
C PRO A 638 9.57 19.93 62.94
N GLN A 639 10.18 19.86 64.13
CA GLN A 639 11.62 20.09 64.32
C GLN A 639 12.47 18.81 64.16
N GLY A 640 11.84 17.63 64.13
CA GLY A 640 12.51 16.33 64.09
C GLY A 640 13.37 16.02 65.32
N ILE A 641 14.15 14.94 65.24
CA ILE A 641 15.18 14.59 66.26
C ILE A 641 16.59 14.78 65.68
N LYS A 642 17.57 15.08 66.54
CA LYS A 642 18.96 15.28 66.11
C LYS A 642 19.63 13.94 65.81
N GLU A 643 20.63 13.92 64.91
CA GLU A 643 21.40 12.71 64.55
C GLU A 643 21.84 11.81 65.73
N PRO A 644 22.38 12.33 66.86
CA PRO A 644 22.71 11.47 68.00
C PRO A 644 21.49 10.83 68.68
N GLU A 645 20.34 11.50 68.70
CA GLU A 645 19.08 10.94 69.23
C GLU A 645 18.52 9.85 68.28
N ARG A 646 18.70 10.03 66.97
CA ARG A 646 18.31 9.04 65.95
C ARG A 646 19.17 7.79 66.02
N ALA A 647 20.49 7.95 66.17
CA ALA A 647 21.40 6.84 66.42
C ALA A 647 21.06 6.13 67.74
N GLY A 648 20.69 6.89 68.79
CA GLY A 648 20.21 6.36 70.06
C GLY A 648 18.94 5.51 69.91
N LEU A 649 17.93 5.99 69.17
CA LEU A 649 16.70 5.23 68.89
C LEU A 649 17.01 3.91 68.18
N LYS A 650 17.87 3.94 67.17
CA LYS A 650 18.27 2.75 66.42
C LYS A 650 19.00 1.73 67.29
N SER A 651 19.97 2.18 68.09
CA SER A 651 20.70 1.30 69.02
C SER A 651 19.80 0.72 70.10
N ALA A 652 18.87 1.50 70.65
CA ALA A 652 17.98 1.05 71.71
C ALA A 652 16.88 0.11 71.20
N VAL A 653 16.38 0.32 69.97
CA VAL A 653 15.50 -0.64 69.28
C VAL A 653 16.23 -1.97 69.03
N GLN A 654 17.49 -1.93 68.58
CA GLN A 654 18.26 -3.15 68.35
C GLN A 654 18.53 -3.90 69.66
N LEU A 655 18.92 -3.19 70.73
CA LEU A 655 19.11 -3.80 72.06
C LEU A 655 17.82 -4.44 72.59
N TRP A 656 16.66 -3.81 72.36
CA TRP A 656 15.38 -4.38 72.74
C TRP A 656 15.07 -5.65 71.95
N LEU A 657 15.31 -5.65 70.63
CA LEU A 657 15.11 -6.83 69.77
C LEU A 657 16.08 -7.97 70.12
N ASP A 658 17.33 -7.67 70.45
CA ASP A 658 18.30 -8.68 70.87
C ASP A 658 17.93 -9.29 72.23
N LYS A 659 17.30 -8.52 73.11
CA LYS A 659 16.91 -8.95 74.46
C LYS A 659 15.56 -9.69 74.50
N TYR A 660 14.61 -9.34 73.63
CA TYR A 660 13.22 -9.80 73.71
C TYR A 660 12.60 -10.26 72.38
N GLY A 661 13.26 -10.02 71.25
CA GLY A 661 12.70 -10.25 69.92
C GLY A 661 12.80 -11.68 69.40
N ASN A 662 13.42 -12.62 70.14
CA ASN A 662 13.62 -14.00 69.66
C ASN A 662 13.37 -15.04 70.78
N PRO A 663 12.31 -15.87 70.73
CA PRO A 663 11.94 -16.77 71.83
C PRO A 663 12.72 -18.11 71.84
N GLN A 664 13.98 -18.14 71.40
CA GLN A 664 14.86 -19.33 71.47
C GLN A 664 16.21 -19.07 72.18
N SER A 665 16.18 -18.31 73.27
CA SER A 665 17.23 -18.34 74.30
C SER A 665 16.62 -18.41 75.69
#